data_AF-A0A954XZR0-F1
#
_entry.id   AF-A0A954XZR0-F1
#
_cell.length_a   1.000
_cell.length_b   1.000
_cell.length_c   1.000
_cell.angle_alpha   90.00
_cell.angle_beta   90.00
_cell.angle_gamma   90.00
#
_symmetry.space_group_name_H-M   'P 1'
#
loop_
_entity.id
_entity.type
_entity.pdbx_description
1 polymer ?
#
loop_
_entity_poly.entity_id
_entity_poly.type
_entity_poly.pdbx_seq_one_letter_code
_entity_poly.pdbx_strand_id
1 'polypeptide(L)'
;MHSAKLPLLSALIAAATLYAVTPSAQAVLTYTISGTWDTTARRDAADAAMQAVVNLYNAYSPTGFDNRNVYVYYDAGIPTAQASYGGAIGFGGTYPAQRVTQHEMAHYLGLPSGNWNSLMSGGWSGPQAAALVKQFDGDQATLNGDSIHFWPYGLNYDNEFSGINAQRQVAMVYAMRADLGIGPTAHPSAATTVALTASDPYGQSGFNYSDRWSDGYFAHAGADYSTGPYQMRTPQSANSFTFAGRSLTLDDSTDSTGLLFKGEGAGGVVTIDDLQLDGGWITHAGTNGVADLFQLAGNVNVVSDSNIRANNGNINILADVHGDGALTIRPTSNINENNRYVRFKSAHNTFTGDIVNEARFELAAGANFKFEIGPAGVSNAITGAAARTTLINGLFEFDFSGASANQGDSWALVTAANTSYGANFNIAGFDSTGGVWSNGDYSFTQATGLLTLVTAWATDGGGLWSNAGNWTGGVPAAGGDATLGSALTAPHAPATVSLDAPVTLNRLTFDNASRYVIAGANALTLTGGAQLAAKSGSHEIAVPVAGTAGLAITGNGTVELSAANPYSGDTNIHSGTLKLTGAATIANSANIRVHPGATLDVSGVSAPFTLAGGQTLHNDSNTTVVGNVAAASGAVVTGAGAFADNLDMQAGSTLRIGAAGLPIASSLALIDNFDSYNNSTNQNIGAHGNGDVTGGKWDGVFDGTNNGQIVDNANPADNALVAFGIPGQGAGGWRGGVTNLAANFPTDVSLPDGDTATYFFQVMNEGNAYADTMIGLTETLGSLDINDAWQDFSVMPFVAGNPGSAQLKAAGQTIAPLVDGQWQNVWLVVDNANKTFDVYTSTGDDQGVLALNDVGFTYQANPVNLEAFGIAGREDGRVRIDNIYVAEGENTANPLAAGGGILYAPEVLTVAGDVTLQAGSTVSFDIAAAGVNDRLDIGGEFLAAGTLAVTLDGAAPALGLGDAFDLFDFATAAGSFDAFNLPSLAAGLVWNVSDLTVTGELSVVADVDLDDNGLVDGGDFLLLQRSDPAALATWQNQFGNHVIASAPPPPPRTAAVPEPATATLAGLCAFVSGLAARRLRQRRCS
;
A
#
# COMPACT_ATOMS: atom_id res chain seq x y z
N MET A 1 -32.64 39.82 -42.58
CA MET A 1 -33.87 40.25 -43.28
C MET A 1 -34.96 40.49 -42.24
N HIS A 2 -35.74 41.56 -42.42
CA HIS A 2 -36.98 41.96 -41.74
C HIS A 2 -37.95 40.76 -41.52
N SER A 3 -38.96 40.70 -40.63
CA SER A 3 -39.71 41.69 -39.85
C SER A 3 -40.72 40.97 -38.93
N ALA A 4 -41.05 41.61 -37.80
CA ALA A 4 -42.37 41.73 -37.14
C ALA A 4 -43.05 40.47 -36.52
N LYS A 5 -43.59 40.48 -35.28
CA LYS A 5 -44.45 41.50 -34.64
C LYS A 5 -44.38 41.47 -33.09
N LEU A 6 -44.29 42.63 -32.47
CA LEU A 6 -44.87 43.00 -31.15
C LEU A 6 -46.33 43.53 -31.38
N PRO A 7 -47.24 43.83 -30.40
CA PRO A 7 -47.00 44.19 -28.98
C PRO A 7 -48.11 43.85 -27.90
N LEU A 8 -47.77 44.17 -26.62
CA LEU A 8 -48.58 44.81 -25.54
C LEU A 8 -49.52 44.03 -24.56
N LEU A 9 -49.36 44.44 -23.28
CA LEU A 9 -50.20 44.34 -22.07
C LEU A 9 -50.20 42.98 -21.33
N SER A 10 -49.85 42.86 -20.04
CA SER A 10 -50.35 43.66 -18.92
C SER A 10 -49.45 43.54 -17.67
N ALA A 11 -49.18 44.67 -17.01
CA ALA A 11 -48.80 44.76 -15.60
C ALA A 11 -50.07 44.82 -14.72
N LEU A 12 -49.91 44.58 -13.41
CA LEU A 12 -50.92 44.39 -12.34
C LEU A 12 -51.52 42.97 -12.35
N ILE A 13 -51.37 42.16 -11.30
CA ILE A 13 -51.94 42.38 -9.96
C ILE A 13 -50.98 41.83 -8.90
N ALA A 14 -50.46 42.72 -8.05
CA ALA A 14 -50.05 42.38 -6.69
C ALA A 14 -51.11 42.99 -5.77
N ALA A 15 -51.98 42.16 -5.18
CA ALA A 15 -52.69 42.45 -3.94
C ALA A 15 -53.52 41.24 -3.47
N ALA A 16 -53.22 40.82 -2.24
CA ALA A 16 -54.14 40.30 -1.24
C ALA A 16 -54.85 38.95 -1.50
N THR A 17 -54.24 37.90 -0.97
CA THR A 17 -55.01 36.85 -0.26
C THR A 17 -54.61 36.87 1.20
N LEU A 18 -55.26 37.79 1.93
CA LEU A 18 -55.30 37.83 3.38
C LEU A 18 -56.14 36.62 3.83
N TYR A 19 -55.50 35.50 4.17
CA TYR A 19 -56.16 34.54 5.06
C TYR A 19 -56.10 35.13 6.46
N ALA A 20 -57.20 35.78 6.85
CA ALA A 20 -57.48 36.08 8.24
C ALA A 20 -57.63 34.76 8.99
N VAL A 21 -56.50 34.26 9.51
CA VAL A 21 -56.51 33.34 10.64
C VAL A 21 -56.85 34.21 11.83
N THR A 22 -58.05 34.00 12.39
CA THR A 22 -58.36 34.41 13.77
C THR A 22 -57.13 34.12 14.64
N PRO A 23 -56.63 35.05 15.49
CA PRO A 23 -55.59 34.68 16.43
C PRO A 23 -56.23 33.70 17.41
N SER A 24 -56.14 32.39 17.14
CA SER A 24 -56.17 31.42 18.24
C SER A 24 -55.07 31.88 19.16
N ALA A 25 -55.40 32.17 20.43
CA ALA A 25 -54.45 32.53 21.46
C ALA A 25 -53.24 31.60 21.31
N GLN A 26 -52.17 32.14 20.73
CA GLN A 26 -51.02 31.34 20.38
C GLN A 26 -50.45 30.97 21.75
N ALA A 27 -50.38 29.67 22.02
CA ALA A 27 -49.82 29.21 23.27
C ALA A 27 -48.31 29.50 23.16
N VAL A 28 -47.83 30.38 24.05
CA VAL A 28 -46.59 31.14 23.92
C VAL A 28 -45.97 31.21 25.31
N LEU A 29 -44.65 31.11 25.38
CA LEU A 29 -43.92 31.32 26.63
C LEU A 29 -44.15 32.78 27.07
N THR A 30 -44.62 32.99 28.29
CA THR A 30 -44.89 34.32 28.86
C THR A 30 -44.15 34.47 30.18
N TYR A 31 -44.11 35.68 30.74
CA TYR A 31 -43.49 35.89 32.05
C TYR A 31 -44.25 36.93 32.88
N THR A 32 -44.08 36.86 34.20
CA THR A 32 -44.61 37.83 35.16
C THR A 32 -43.50 38.24 36.12
N ILE A 33 -43.23 39.54 36.21
CA ILE A 33 -42.32 40.11 37.21
C ILE A 33 -43.14 40.60 38.41
N SER A 34 -42.72 40.22 39.61
CA SER A 34 -43.38 40.62 40.85
C SER A 34 -42.39 40.70 42.01
N GLY A 35 -42.89 40.97 43.23
CA GLY A 35 -42.06 41.09 44.43
C GLY A 35 -41.44 42.49 44.61
N THR A 36 -40.65 42.63 45.68
CA THR A 36 -39.91 43.87 45.99
C THR A 36 -38.50 43.77 45.44
N TRP A 37 -38.07 44.76 44.65
CA TRP A 37 -36.75 44.81 44.03
C TRP A 37 -35.87 45.81 44.77
N ASP A 38 -34.56 45.56 44.84
CA ASP A 38 -33.58 46.46 45.45
C ASP A 38 -33.54 47.84 44.79
N THR A 39 -33.72 47.92 43.47
CA THR A 39 -33.83 49.15 42.69
C THR A 39 -34.79 48.99 41.51
N THR A 40 -35.41 50.10 41.08
CA THR A 40 -36.25 50.13 39.87
C THR A 40 -35.44 49.77 38.62
N ALA A 41 -34.19 50.24 38.51
CA ALA A 41 -33.32 49.95 37.38
C ALA A 41 -33.04 48.45 37.21
N ARG A 42 -32.87 47.72 38.32
CA ARG A 42 -32.66 46.27 38.30
C ARG A 42 -33.90 45.51 37.87
N ARG A 43 -35.08 45.92 38.33
CA ARG A 43 -36.37 45.37 37.88
C ARG A 43 -36.57 45.58 36.38
N ASP A 44 -36.32 46.80 35.90
CA ASP A 44 -36.51 47.14 34.48
C ASP A 44 -35.47 46.39 33.60
N ALA A 45 -34.26 46.15 34.10
CA ALA A 45 -33.27 45.30 33.44
C ALA A 45 -33.72 43.83 33.37
N ALA A 46 -34.35 43.30 34.42
CA ALA A 46 -34.93 41.95 34.40
C ALA A 46 -36.08 41.86 33.39
N ASP A 47 -36.93 42.89 33.31
CA ASP A 47 -38.03 42.97 32.33
C ASP A 47 -37.50 42.96 30.90
N ALA A 48 -36.53 43.83 30.59
CA ALA A 48 -35.92 43.89 29.27
C ALA A 48 -35.23 42.56 28.88
N ALA A 49 -34.50 41.94 29.82
CA ALA A 49 -33.82 40.67 29.58
C ALA A 49 -34.81 39.51 29.37
N MET A 50 -35.85 39.41 30.21
CA MET A 50 -36.90 38.39 30.05
C MET A 50 -37.65 38.55 28.74
N GLN A 51 -38.00 39.79 28.36
CA GLN A 51 -38.66 40.06 27.09
C GLN A 51 -37.80 39.62 25.90
N ALA A 52 -36.50 39.93 25.91
CA ALA A 52 -35.59 39.52 24.85
C ALA A 52 -35.47 37.99 24.74
N VAL A 53 -35.32 37.29 25.87
CA VAL A 53 -35.19 35.82 25.91
C VAL A 53 -36.49 35.15 25.48
N VAL A 54 -37.63 35.56 26.04
CA VAL A 54 -38.94 34.98 25.69
C VAL A 54 -39.26 35.20 24.21
N ASN A 55 -38.96 36.36 23.66
CA ASN A 55 -39.12 36.62 22.22
C ASN A 55 -38.28 35.67 21.37
N LEU A 56 -37.04 35.37 21.78
CA LEU A 56 -36.14 34.46 21.06
C LEU A 56 -36.66 33.02 21.07
N TYR A 57 -37.08 32.51 22.24
CA TYR A 57 -37.66 31.18 22.36
C TYR A 57 -38.97 31.04 21.57
N ASN A 58 -39.85 32.04 21.66
CA ASN A 58 -41.12 32.02 20.92
C ASN A 58 -40.94 32.17 19.41
N ALA A 59 -39.92 32.90 18.95
CA ALA A 59 -39.59 32.99 17.53
C ALA A 59 -39.10 31.65 16.97
N TYR A 60 -38.34 30.89 17.76
CA TYR A 60 -37.85 29.57 17.36
C TYR A 60 -38.93 28.48 17.43
N SER A 61 -39.74 28.46 18.48
CA SER A 61 -40.88 27.55 18.56
C SER A 61 -41.96 28.08 19.51
N PRO A 62 -43.06 28.66 19.00
CA PRO A 62 -44.12 29.21 19.84
C PRO A 62 -44.71 28.17 20.80
N THR A 63 -44.92 26.95 20.33
CA THR A 63 -45.54 25.85 21.11
C THR A 63 -44.54 24.83 21.63
N GLY A 64 -43.24 25.01 21.36
CA GLY A 64 -42.19 24.03 21.66
C GLY A 64 -41.78 23.98 23.13
N PHE A 65 -42.13 25.00 23.92
CA PHE A 65 -41.65 25.21 25.29
C PHE A 65 -42.76 25.19 26.34
N ASP A 66 -43.72 24.26 26.18
CA ASP A 66 -44.78 23.91 27.14
C ASP A 66 -45.78 25.02 27.53
N ASN A 67 -45.78 26.16 26.85
CA ASN A 67 -46.75 27.26 27.03
C ASN A 67 -46.85 27.75 28.49
N ARG A 68 -45.71 28.00 29.13
CA ARG A 68 -45.63 28.37 30.55
C ARG A 68 -45.61 29.89 30.76
N ASN A 69 -46.01 30.33 31.96
CA ASN A 69 -45.80 31.69 32.44
C ASN A 69 -44.69 31.68 33.50
N VAL A 70 -43.52 32.23 33.16
CA VAL A 70 -42.33 32.26 34.00
C VAL A 70 -42.48 33.33 35.08
N TYR A 71 -42.46 32.92 36.35
CA TYR A 71 -42.48 33.85 37.47
C TYR A 71 -41.07 34.35 37.78
N VAL A 72 -40.87 35.66 37.87
CA VAL A 72 -39.57 36.31 38.02
C VAL A 72 -39.55 37.23 39.25
N TYR A 73 -38.56 37.06 40.12
CA TYR A 73 -38.46 37.80 41.39
C TYR A 73 -37.02 38.16 41.75
N TYR A 74 -36.89 39.04 42.75
CA TYR A 74 -35.62 39.40 43.37
C TYR A 74 -35.57 38.94 44.83
N ASP A 75 -34.44 38.37 45.24
CA ASP A 75 -34.12 38.06 46.63
C ASP A 75 -32.62 38.26 46.87
N ALA A 76 -32.28 39.15 47.81
CA ALA A 76 -30.89 39.46 48.18
C ALA A 76 -30.13 38.26 48.77
N GLY A 77 -30.85 37.22 49.24
CA GLY A 77 -30.27 35.97 49.71
C GLY A 77 -29.79 35.02 48.61
N ILE A 78 -30.15 35.27 47.34
CA ILE A 78 -29.68 34.48 46.20
C ILE A 78 -28.25 34.96 45.83
N PRO A 79 -27.22 34.09 45.85
CA PRO A 79 -25.85 34.52 45.58
C PRO A 79 -25.61 35.09 44.16
N THR A 80 -26.31 34.58 43.15
CA THR A 80 -26.15 34.99 41.74
C THR A 80 -27.52 35.15 41.06
N ALA A 81 -27.99 34.11 40.37
CA ALA A 81 -29.34 33.89 39.88
C ALA A 81 -29.64 32.39 40.06
N GLN A 82 -30.92 32.02 40.05
CA GLN A 82 -31.32 30.62 40.18
C GLN A 82 -32.63 30.34 39.45
N ALA A 83 -32.75 29.12 38.95
CA ALA A 83 -33.99 28.58 38.41
C ALA A 83 -34.06 27.07 38.66
N SER A 84 -35.28 26.54 38.61
CA SER A 84 -35.54 25.10 38.66
C SER A 84 -36.62 24.74 37.66
N TYR A 85 -36.65 23.49 37.20
CA TYR A 85 -37.61 23.03 36.20
C TYR A 85 -39.06 23.34 36.61
N GLY A 86 -39.74 24.22 35.85
CA GLY A 86 -41.11 24.67 36.10
C GLY A 86 -41.34 25.53 37.34
N GLY A 87 -40.27 25.99 38.01
CA GLY A 87 -40.34 26.83 39.21
C GLY A 87 -40.46 28.33 38.92
N ALA A 88 -39.48 29.10 39.36
CA ALA A 88 -39.37 30.54 39.13
C ALA A 88 -37.92 30.91 38.84
N ILE A 89 -37.70 32.03 38.15
CA ILE A 89 -36.36 32.60 37.96
C ILE A 89 -36.14 33.70 39.01
N GLY A 90 -35.16 33.50 39.88
CA GLY A 90 -34.80 34.44 40.94
C GLY A 90 -33.46 35.13 40.68
N PHE A 91 -33.42 36.45 40.81
CA PHE A 91 -32.18 37.23 40.75
C PHE A 91 -31.73 37.68 42.14
N GLY A 92 -30.42 37.68 42.42
CA GLY A 92 -29.88 38.11 43.72
C GLY A 92 -28.58 38.89 43.62
N GLY A 93 -27.41 38.24 43.62
CA GLY A 93 -26.13 38.94 43.52
C GLY A 93 -25.75 39.39 42.10
N THR A 94 -26.19 38.68 41.06
CA THR A 94 -25.86 39.00 39.66
C THR A 94 -26.87 39.98 39.04
N TYR A 95 -26.40 40.99 38.31
CA TYR A 95 -27.29 41.95 37.66
C TYR A 95 -28.04 41.29 36.47
N PRO A 96 -29.36 41.47 36.31
CA PRO A 96 -30.11 40.86 35.22
C PRO A 96 -29.61 41.32 33.86
N ALA A 97 -29.30 40.37 32.98
CA ALA A 97 -28.86 40.60 31.61
C ALA A 97 -29.28 39.40 30.74
N GLN A 98 -29.43 39.61 29.42
CA GLN A 98 -29.97 38.61 28.51
C GLN A 98 -29.26 37.25 28.61
N ARG A 99 -27.92 37.24 28.69
CA ARG A 99 -27.10 36.03 28.85
C ARG A 99 -27.50 35.21 30.07
N VAL A 100 -27.47 35.84 31.25
CA VAL A 100 -27.79 35.19 32.53
C VAL A 100 -29.24 34.72 32.51
N THR A 101 -30.17 35.56 32.04
CA THR A 101 -31.58 35.19 31.93
C THR A 101 -31.81 34.00 31.01
N GLN A 102 -31.08 33.91 29.91
CA GLN A 102 -31.19 32.80 28.95
C GLN A 102 -30.60 31.50 29.50
N HIS A 103 -29.51 31.59 30.25
CA HIS A 103 -28.96 30.46 31.02
C HIS A 103 -29.98 29.94 32.03
N GLU A 104 -30.55 30.82 32.87
CA GLU A 104 -31.58 30.43 33.84
C GLU A 104 -32.86 29.89 33.16
N MET A 105 -33.17 30.37 31.95
CA MET A 105 -34.28 29.84 31.16
C MET A 105 -34.07 28.37 30.79
N ALA A 106 -32.83 27.92 30.52
CA ALA A 106 -32.55 26.50 30.25
C ALA A 106 -32.89 25.62 31.47
N HIS A 107 -32.48 26.05 32.66
CA HIS A 107 -32.84 25.39 33.93
C HIS A 107 -34.34 25.38 34.16
N TYR A 108 -35.02 26.50 33.93
CA TYR A 108 -36.48 26.59 34.02
C TYR A 108 -37.20 25.62 33.07
N LEU A 109 -36.63 25.39 31.89
CA LEU A 109 -37.16 24.50 30.85
C LEU A 109 -36.73 23.03 30.98
N GLY A 110 -35.93 22.70 32.00
CA GLY A 110 -35.66 21.32 32.41
C GLY A 110 -34.28 20.79 32.07
N LEU A 111 -33.26 21.64 31.91
CA LEU A 111 -31.87 21.23 31.75
C LEU A 111 -31.08 21.64 33.00
N PRO A 112 -30.71 20.71 33.89
CA PRO A 112 -30.89 19.26 33.81
C PRO A 112 -32.26 18.78 34.32
N SER A 113 -32.73 17.63 33.82
CA SER A 113 -33.84 16.86 34.43
C SER A 113 -33.80 15.39 33.96
N GLY A 114 -34.60 14.52 34.61
CA GLY A 114 -34.81 13.14 34.15
C GLY A 114 -33.52 12.35 33.92
N ASN A 115 -33.32 11.88 32.69
CA ASN A 115 -32.18 11.04 32.28
C ASN A 115 -30.87 11.83 32.03
N TRP A 116 -30.78 13.11 32.42
CA TRP A 116 -29.61 13.97 32.18
C TRP A 116 -28.27 13.28 32.45
N ASN A 117 -28.07 12.73 33.66
CA ASN A 117 -26.80 12.11 34.03
C ASN A 117 -26.46 10.88 33.17
N SER A 118 -27.49 10.15 32.71
CA SER A 118 -27.30 9.03 31.80
C SER A 118 -26.88 9.51 30.42
N LEU A 119 -27.49 10.60 29.94
CA LEU A 119 -27.15 11.17 28.63
C LEU A 119 -25.81 11.91 28.64
N MET A 120 -25.40 12.50 29.77
CA MET A 120 -24.13 13.23 29.93
C MET A 120 -22.93 12.36 30.35
N SER A 121 -23.11 11.05 30.54
CA SER A 121 -22.01 10.15 30.93
C SER A 121 -21.00 9.99 29.79
N GLY A 122 -19.85 10.65 29.88
CA GLY A 122 -18.82 10.66 28.84
C GLY A 122 -19.07 11.66 27.70
N GLY A 123 -19.93 12.66 27.93
CA GLY A 123 -20.46 13.57 26.90
C GLY A 123 -21.93 13.28 26.58
N TRP A 124 -22.61 14.19 25.87
CA TRP A 124 -24.03 14.04 25.54
C TRP A 124 -24.26 12.99 24.44
N SER A 125 -25.02 11.95 24.76
CA SER A 125 -25.38 10.85 23.86
C SER A 125 -26.75 11.01 23.17
N GLY A 126 -27.48 12.10 23.42
CA GLY A 126 -28.76 12.38 22.79
C GLY A 126 -28.61 12.78 21.30
N PRO A 127 -29.34 12.13 20.37
CA PRO A 127 -29.10 12.29 18.94
C PRO A 127 -29.47 13.68 18.38
N GLN A 128 -30.51 14.34 18.92
CA GLN A 128 -30.98 15.62 18.38
C GLN A 128 -29.98 16.74 18.69
N ALA A 129 -29.53 16.85 19.95
CA ALA A 129 -28.59 17.89 20.32
C ALA A 129 -27.17 17.60 19.80
N ALA A 130 -26.78 16.31 19.70
CA ALA A 130 -25.52 15.92 19.08
C ALA A 130 -25.46 16.32 17.59
N ALA A 131 -26.57 16.19 16.84
CA ALA A 131 -26.62 16.64 15.45
C ALA A 131 -26.42 18.15 15.31
N LEU A 132 -27.04 18.96 16.19
CA LEU A 132 -26.92 20.42 16.15
C LEU A 132 -25.52 20.91 16.50
N VAL A 133 -24.87 20.36 17.54
CA VAL A 133 -23.50 20.79 17.89
C VAL A 133 -22.52 20.49 16.76
N LYS A 134 -22.71 19.35 16.08
CA LYS A 134 -21.91 18.99 14.89
C LYS A 134 -22.19 19.90 13.70
N GLN A 135 -23.44 20.24 13.45
CA GLN A 135 -23.79 21.21 12.42
C GLN A 135 -23.14 22.59 12.68
N PHE A 136 -23.06 23.01 13.94
CA PHE A 136 -22.54 24.31 14.30
C PHE A 136 -21.02 24.41 14.18
N ASP A 137 -20.30 23.40 14.67
CA ASP A 137 -18.86 23.46 14.92
C ASP A 137 -18.03 22.41 14.15
N GLY A 138 -18.71 21.48 13.47
CA GLY A 138 -18.15 20.42 12.62
C GLY A 138 -18.35 19.02 13.20
N ASP A 139 -18.14 17.99 12.38
CA ASP A 139 -18.54 16.60 12.66
C ASP A 139 -17.84 16.00 13.89
N GLN A 140 -16.65 16.50 14.23
CA GLN A 140 -15.88 16.16 15.43
C GLN A 140 -16.39 16.82 16.72
N ALA A 141 -17.33 17.77 16.63
CA ALA A 141 -17.79 18.52 17.79
C ALA A 141 -18.61 17.63 18.75
N THR A 142 -18.37 17.81 20.04
CA THR A 142 -19.07 17.12 21.11
C THR A 142 -19.78 18.12 22.03
N LEU A 143 -20.92 17.69 22.56
CA LEU A 143 -21.62 18.42 23.61
C LEU A 143 -21.23 17.77 24.95
N ASN A 144 -20.71 18.58 25.86
CA ASN A 144 -20.21 18.16 27.16
C ASN A 144 -21.00 18.83 28.27
N GLY A 145 -20.88 18.33 29.49
CA GLY A 145 -21.59 18.87 30.62
C GLY A 145 -21.15 18.28 31.95
N ASP A 146 -21.64 18.89 33.03
CA ASP A 146 -21.56 18.33 34.37
C ASP A 146 -22.99 17.96 34.85
N SER A 147 -23.20 17.80 36.16
CA SER A 147 -24.52 17.46 36.71
C SER A 147 -25.57 18.57 36.58
N ILE A 148 -25.18 19.77 36.13
CA ILE A 148 -26.01 21.00 36.11
C ILE A 148 -25.85 21.78 34.79
N HIS A 149 -24.65 21.87 34.22
CA HIS A 149 -24.34 22.74 33.09
C HIS A 149 -23.93 21.94 31.85
N PHE A 150 -24.02 22.57 30.68
CA PHE A 150 -23.52 22.03 29.43
C PHE A 150 -22.71 23.06 28.63
N TRP A 151 -21.85 22.58 27.73
CA TRP A 151 -21.06 23.40 26.81
C TRP A 151 -20.70 22.59 25.54
N PRO A 152 -20.49 23.24 24.38
CA PRO A 152 -20.69 24.67 24.13
C PRO A 152 -22.19 25.05 24.11
N TYR A 153 -22.50 26.34 24.25
CA TYR A 153 -23.86 26.91 24.20
C TYR A 153 -24.74 26.84 25.46
N GLY A 154 -24.21 26.46 26.63
CA GLY A 154 -24.92 26.61 27.91
C GLY A 154 -25.02 28.04 28.43
N LEU A 155 -24.19 28.96 27.93
CA LEU A 155 -24.08 30.36 28.37
C LEU A 155 -23.73 30.50 29.87
N ASN A 156 -22.89 29.59 30.36
CA ASN A 156 -22.35 29.53 31.72
C ASN A 156 -21.53 30.77 32.07
N TYR A 157 -20.81 31.34 31.09
CA TYR A 157 -19.93 32.51 31.27
C TYR A 157 -20.26 33.66 30.30
N ASP A 158 -19.89 34.91 30.65
CA ASP A 158 -20.20 36.09 29.82
C ASP A 158 -19.50 36.07 28.46
N ASN A 159 -18.30 35.50 28.39
CA ASN A 159 -17.53 35.38 27.13
C ASN A 159 -18.14 34.39 26.13
N GLU A 160 -19.17 33.62 26.52
CA GLU A 160 -19.87 32.68 25.64
C GLU A 160 -21.05 33.34 24.89
N PHE A 161 -21.41 34.59 25.22
CA PHE A 161 -22.58 35.24 24.66
C PHE A 161 -22.29 36.04 23.39
N SER A 162 -23.04 35.74 22.35
CA SER A 162 -23.11 36.47 21.09
C SER A 162 -24.52 36.35 20.51
N GLY A 163 -24.87 37.15 19.51
CA GLY A 163 -26.18 37.05 18.85
C GLY A 163 -26.46 35.67 18.28
N ILE A 164 -25.43 35.04 17.66
CA ILE A 164 -25.52 33.68 17.13
C ILE A 164 -25.57 32.62 18.25
N ASN A 165 -24.79 32.77 19.32
CA ASN A 165 -24.82 31.81 20.43
C ASN A 165 -26.13 31.86 21.20
N ALA A 166 -26.79 33.01 21.24
CA ALA A 166 -28.15 33.11 21.76
C ALA A 166 -29.14 32.28 20.91
N GLN A 167 -29.05 32.33 19.59
CA GLN A 167 -29.88 31.50 18.69
C GLN A 167 -29.56 30.01 18.81
N ARG A 168 -28.27 29.65 18.81
CA ARG A 168 -27.79 28.27 18.97
C ARG A 168 -28.24 27.69 20.31
N GLN A 169 -28.18 28.45 21.40
CA GLN A 169 -28.65 27.98 22.70
C GLN A 169 -30.14 27.62 22.68
N VAL A 170 -31.00 28.41 22.03
CA VAL A 170 -32.44 28.07 21.94
C VAL A 170 -32.64 26.78 21.17
N ALA A 171 -31.93 26.60 20.05
CA ALA A 171 -31.96 25.35 19.27
C ALA A 171 -31.47 24.15 20.08
N MET A 172 -30.36 24.30 20.83
CA MET A 172 -29.81 23.29 21.72
C MET A 172 -30.79 22.92 22.83
N VAL A 173 -31.40 23.90 23.50
CA VAL A 173 -32.40 23.63 24.56
C VAL A 173 -33.62 22.90 23.98
N TYR A 174 -34.07 23.26 22.78
CA TYR A 174 -35.16 22.54 22.11
C TYR A 174 -34.79 21.07 21.87
N ALA A 175 -33.62 20.81 21.28
CA ALA A 175 -33.15 19.47 20.95
C ALA A 175 -32.84 18.61 22.19
N MET A 176 -32.18 19.17 23.21
CA MET A 176 -31.89 18.46 24.46
C MET A 176 -33.17 18.10 25.21
N ARG A 177 -34.22 18.93 25.15
CA ARG A 177 -35.54 18.58 25.71
C ARG A 177 -36.19 17.41 24.97
N ALA A 178 -36.01 17.33 23.64
CA ALA A 178 -36.46 16.19 22.86
C ALA A 178 -35.73 14.90 23.28
N ASP A 179 -34.40 14.96 23.39
CA ASP A 179 -33.56 13.84 23.84
C ASP A 179 -33.91 13.38 25.28
N LEU A 180 -34.27 14.32 26.15
CA LEU A 180 -34.73 14.05 27.52
C LEU A 180 -36.18 13.52 27.61
N GLY A 181 -36.91 13.47 26.48
CA GLY A 181 -38.30 13.04 26.43
C GLY A 181 -39.31 14.01 27.07
N ILE A 182 -38.92 15.28 27.27
CA ILE A 182 -39.75 16.32 27.89
C ILE A 182 -40.13 17.45 26.92
N GLY A 183 -39.70 17.35 25.66
CA GLY A 183 -40.00 18.30 24.59
C GLY A 183 -40.40 17.60 23.29
N PRO A 184 -40.79 18.36 22.25
CA PRO A 184 -41.19 17.79 20.97
C PRO A 184 -40.01 17.17 20.23
N THR A 185 -40.22 16.02 19.59
CA THR A 185 -39.21 15.38 18.73
C THR A 185 -39.22 15.88 17.28
N ALA A 186 -40.28 16.58 16.87
CA ALA A 186 -40.37 17.17 15.54
C ALA A 186 -39.58 18.49 15.45
N HIS A 187 -38.96 18.73 14.30
CA HIS A 187 -38.34 20.02 14.00
C HIS A 187 -39.40 21.15 13.99
N PRO A 188 -39.10 22.36 14.47
CA PRO A 188 -40.07 23.47 14.53
C PRO A 188 -40.55 23.95 13.15
N SER A 189 -39.75 23.78 12.11
CA SER A 189 -40.15 24.03 10.72
C SER A 189 -40.83 22.80 10.12
N ALA A 190 -41.99 23.02 9.48
CA ALA A 190 -42.71 22.01 8.70
C ALA A 190 -42.41 22.11 7.18
N ALA A 191 -41.49 22.99 6.78
CA ALA A 191 -41.11 23.15 5.38
C ALA A 191 -40.36 21.90 4.90
N THR A 192 -40.69 21.44 3.69
CA THR A 192 -40.00 20.33 3.00
C THR A 192 -39.21 20.80 1.79
N THR A 193 -39.38 22.07 1.39
CA THR A 193 -38.65 22.73 0.32
C THR A 193 -38.28 24.11 0.80
N VAL A 194 -36.99 24.42 0.76
CA VAL A 194 -36.43 25.61 1.38
C VAL A 194 -35.44 26.26 0.42
N ALA A 195 -35.56 27.56 0.18
CA ALA A 195 -34.70 28.26 -0.76
C ALA A 195 -33.74 29.20 -0.03
N LEU A 196 -32.53 29.36 -0.57
CA LEU A 196 -31.59 30.39 -0.13
C LEU A 196 -32.19 31.76 -0.49
N THR A 197 -32.19 32.69 0.45
CA THR A 197 -32.88 33.99 0.27
C THR A 197 -31.95 35.11 -0.20
N ALA A 198 -30.65 34.96 0.01
CA ALA A 198 -29.59 35.85 -0.43
C ALA A 198 -28.25 35.09 -0.42
N SER A 199 -27.24 35.60 -1.14
CA SER A 199 -25.89 35.01 -1.08
C SER A 199 -25.30 35.10 0.33
N ASP A 200 -24.57 34.07 0.73
CA ASP A 200 -23.89 34.01 2.01
C ASP A 200 -22.84 35.15 2.13
N PRO A 201 -22.95 36.01 3.15
CA PRO A 201 -21.93 36.97 3.53
C PRO A 201 -20.61 36.30 3.93
N TYR A 202 -19.53 37.06 3.94
CA TYR A 202 -18.23 36.58 4.41
C TYR A 202 -18.30 36.12 5.87
N GLY A 203 -17.69 34.96 6.16
CA GLY A 203 -17.65 34.35 7.49
C GLY A 203 -18.97 33.70 7.94
N GLN A 204 -19.99 33.67 7.07
CA GLN A 204 -21.28 33.05 7.35
C GLN A 204 -21.57 31.97 6.30
N SER A 205 -22.34 30.96 6.69
CA SER A 205 -22.61 29.78 5.87
C SER A 205 -24.02 29.26 6.08
N GLY A 206 -24.70 28.90 4.98
CA GLY A 206 -25.96 28.17 4.99
C GLY A 206 -25.93 26.83 5.73
N PHE A 207 -24.75 26.27 6.03
CA PHE A 207 -24.62 25.07 6.85
C PHE A 207 -25.02 25.35 8.31
N ASN A 208 -24.62 26.50 8.87
CA ASN A 208 -24.60 26.70 10.32
C ASN A 208 -25.11 28.08 10.80
N TYR A 209 -25.85 28.80 9.95
CA TYR A 209 -26.59 30.02 10.27
C TYR A 209 -28.08 29.87 9.91
N SER A 210 -28.98 30.34 10.77
CA SER A 210 -30.44 30.12 10.62
C SER A 210 -31.15 31.14 9.74
N ASP A 211 -30.57 32.32 9.56
CA ASP A 211 -31.17 33.45 8.83
C ASP A 211 -30.83 33.45 7.33
N ARG A 212 -30.37 32.31 6.79
CA ARG A 212 -30.01 32.13 5.37
C ARG A 212 -31.20 31.66 4.53
N TRP A 213 -32.00 30.80 5.14
CA TRP A 213 -33.01 30.00 4.47
C TRP A 213 -34.40 30.60 4.58
N SER A 214 -35.26 30.33 3.59
CA SER A 214 -36.59 30.95 3.48
C SER A 214 -37.55 30.63 4.61
N ASP A 215 -37.30 29.56 5.36
CA ASP A 215 -38.08 29.19 6.54
C ASP A 215 -37.54 29.81 7.83
N GLY A 216 -36.35 30.42 7.81
CA GLY A 216 -35.75 31.14 8.93
C GLY A 216 -35.08 30.25 9.99
N TYR A 217 -34.81 28.98 9.67
CA TYR A 217 -34.17 28.01 10.57
C TYR A 217 -32.78 27.58 10.07
N PHE A 218 -32.01 26.95 10.97
CA PHE A 218 -30.83 26.20 10.56
C PHE A 218 -31.23 25.07 9.60
N ALA A 219 -30.34 24.68 8.69
CA ALA A 219 -30.61 23.57 7.78
C ALA A 219 -30.98 22.30 8.57
N HIS A 220 -31.95 21.52 8.09
CA HIS A 220 -32.46 20.35 8.81
C HIS A 220 -32.88 19.23 7.86
N ALA A 221 -32.80 17.98 8.33
CA ALA A 221 -32.95 16.77 7.50
C ALA A 221 -34.36 16.55 6.92
N GLY A 222 -35.32 17.41 7.26
CA GLY A 222 -36.71 17.33 6.80
C GLY A 222 -36.97 18.00 5.44
N ALA A 223 -35.99 18.73 4.90
CA ALA A 223 -36.19 19.59 3.74
C ALA A 223 -35.16 19.40 2.63
N ASP A 224 -35.61 19.62 1.39
CA ASP A 224 -34.77 19.84 0.21
C ASP A 224 -34.43 21.33 0.10
N TYR A 225 -33.16 21.62 -0.13
CA TYR A 225 -32.64 22.98 -0.21
C TYR A 225 -32.27 23.34 -1.65
N SER A 226 -32.52 24.57 -2.08
CA SER A 226 -32.07 25.10 -3.38
C SER A 226 -31.38 26.45 -3.20
N THR A 227 -30.30 26.67 -3.95
CA THR A 227 -29.57 27.95 -3.90
C THR A 227 -30.22 29.05 -4.73
N GLY A 228 -30.99 28.70 -5.76
CA GLY A 228 -31.39 29.63 -6.80
C GLY A 228 -30.18 30.41 -7.34
N PRO A 229 -30.30 31.71 -7.63
CA PRO A 229 -29.22 32.55 -8.18
C PRO A 229 -28.21 33.03 -7.12
N TYR A 230 -28.18 32.41 -5.94
CA TYR A 230 -27.40 32.89 -4.81
C TYR A 230 -26.21 31.98 -4.53
N GLN A 231 -25.10 32.59 -4.09
CA GLN A 231 -23.91 31.86 -3.68
C GLN A 231 -24.03 31.38 -2.24
N MET A 232 -23.92 30.08 -2.04
CA MET A 232 -23.77 29.43 -0.73
C MET A 232 -22.29 29.21 -0.41
N ARG A 233 -21.90 29.36 0.85
CA ARG A 233 -20.53 29.12 1.34
C ARG A 233 -20.49 27.91 2.25
N THR A 234 -19.43 27.12 2.17
CA THR A 234 -19.13 26.17 3.26
C THR A 234 -18.61 26.94 4.49
N PRO A 235 -18.66 26.36 5.70
CA PRO A 235 -18.00 26.94 6.86
C PRO A 235 -16.50 27.18 6.61
N GLN A 236 -15.97 28.28 7.17
CA GLN A 236 -14.53 28.59 7.12
C GLN A 236 -13.86 28.02 8.37
N SER A 237 -13.32 26.80 8.24
CA SER A 237 -12.66 26.06 9.31
C SER A 237 -11.87 24.90 8.70
N ALA A 238 -10.94 24.33 9.48
CA ALA A 238 -10.23 23.09 9.15
C ALA A 238 -11.02 21.81 9.51
N ASN A 239 -12.15 21.96 10.19
CA ASN A 239 -13.02 20.86 10.61
C ASN A 239 -13.82 20.29 9.43
N SER A 240 -14.30 19.05 9.59
CA SER A 240 -15.28 18.44 8.67
C SER A 240 -16.69 18.94 8.96
N PHE A 241 -17.52 19.07 7.94
CA PHE A 241 -18.91 19.51 8.08
C PHE A 241 -19.84 18.71 7.17
N THR A 242 -20.90 18.18 7.75
CA THR A 242 -22.03 17.59 7.02
C THR A 242 -23.17 18.59 6.87
N PHE A 243 -23.69 18.76 5.64
CA PHE A 243 -24.90 19.56 5.40
C PHE A 243 -26.12 18.83 5.95
N ALA A 244 -26.85 19.47 6.85
CA ALA A 244 -27.96 18.83 7.57
C ALA A 244 -29.24 18.63 6.73
N GLY A 245 -29.33 19.24 5.54
CA GLY A 245 -30.51 19.10 4.68
C GLY A 245 -30.61 17.72 4.03
N ARG A 246 -31.81 17.33 3.60
CA ARG A 246 -32.00 16.06 2.89
C ARG A 246 -31.32 16.06 1.52
N SER A 247 -31.40 17.18 0.81
CA SER A 247 -30.68 17.42 -0.44
C SER A 247 -30.31 18.90 -0.56
N LEU A 248 -29.34 19.20 -1.42
CA LEU A 248 -28.99 20.55 -1.84
C LEU A 248 -28.93 20.62 -3.37
N THR A 249 -29.77 21.44 -3.98
CA THR A 249 -29.76 21.73 -5.40
C THR A 249 -29.01 23.02 -5.69
N LEU A 250 -28.05 22.95 -6.61
CA LEU A 250 -27.36 24.10 -7.21
C LEU A 250 -27.97 24.35 -8.61
N ASP A 251 -28.88 25.31 -8.70
CA ASP A 251 -29.78 25.54 -9.85
C ASP A 251 -29.61 26.91 -10.54
N ASP A 252 -28.40 27.48 -10.51
CA ASP A 252 -28.07 28.69 -11.25
C ASP A 252 -27.29 28.40 -12.54
N SER A 253 -28.01 28.33 -13.66
CA SER A 253 -27.43 28.18 -15.00
C SER A 253 -27.02 29.51 -15.65
N THR A 254 -27.24 30.65 -14.99
CA THR A 254 -27.10 31.99 -15.59
C THR A 254 -25.94 32.82 -15.06
N ASP A 255 -25.52 32.59 -13.81
CA ASP A 255 -24.35 33.23 -13.19
C ASP A 255 -23.37 32.16 -12.65
N SER A 256 -22.18 32.57 -12.25
CA SER A 256 -21.10 31.72 -11.71
C SER A 256 -21.30 31.34 -10.24
N THR A 257 -22.54 31.09 -9.84
CA THR A 257 -22.94 30.87 -8.44
C THR A 257 -23.48 29.46 -8.19
N GLY A 258 -23.65 29.11 -6.91
CA GLY A 258 -23.83 27.73 -6.44
C GLY A 258 -23.09 27.55 -5.11
N LEU A 259 -22.18 26.58 -5.04
CA LEU A 259 -21.39 26.27 -3.85
C LEU A 259 -19.97 26.84 -3.93
N LEU A 260 -19.59 27.59 -2.91
CA LEU A 260 -18.25 28.14 -2.74
C LEU A 260 -17.58 27.55 -1.51
N PHE A 261 -16.52 26.77 -1.71
CA PHE A 261 -15.74 26.24 -0.59
C PHE A 261 -14.87 27.31 0.04
N LYS A 262 -14.90 27.33 1.38
CA LYS A 262 -14.18 28.26 2.25
C LYS A 262 -13.41 27.57 3.38
N GLY A 263 -13.36 26.23 3.41
CA GLY A 263 -12.59 25.48 4.41
C GLY A 263 -11.09 25.78 4.35
N GLU A 264 -10.39 25.39 5.41
CA GLU A 264 -8.97 25.69 5.63
C GLU A 264 -8.15 24.41 5.81
N GLY A 265 -6.92 24.38 5.29
CA GLY A 265 -6.06 23.20 5.39
C GLY A 265 -6.50 22.02 4.53
N ALA A 266 -5.91 20.86 4.77
CA ALA A 266 -6.03 19.70 3.88
C ALA A 266 -6.89 18.54 4.40
N GLY A 267 -7.24 18.54 5.69
CA GLY A 267 -7.89 17.40 6.36
C GLY A 267 -9.42 17.44 6.38
N GLY A 268 -10.02 18.64 6.39
CA GLY A 268 -11.48 18.79 6.49
C GLY A 268 -12.22 18.19 5.30
N VAL A 269 -13.35 17.55 5.58
CA VAL A 269 -14.26 16.97 4.58
C VAL A 269 -15.60 17.68 4.65
N VAL A 270 -16.11 18.12 3.51
CA VAL A 270 -17.48 18.65 3.41
C VAL A 270 -18.34 17.55 2.81
N THR A 271 -19.33 17.10 3.59
CA THR A 271 -20.25 16.05 3.19
C THR A 271 -21.60 16.65 2.84
N ILE A 272 -22.11 16.34 1.65
CA ILE A 272 -23.49 16.64 1.25
C ILE A 272 -24.09 15.31 0.80
N ASP A 273 -25.00 14.77 1.60
CA ASP A 273 -25.53 13.42 1.38
C ASP A 273 -26.18 13.26 0.00
N ASP A 274 -26.85 14.32 -0.48
CA ASP A 274 -27.47 14.36 -1.81
C ASP A 274 -27.33 15.76 -2.45
N LEU A 275 -26.27 15.96 -3.25
CA LEU A 275 -26.02 17.19 -4.01
C LEU A 275 -26.55 17.07 -5.43
N GLN A 276 -27.49 17.92 -5.79
CA GLN A 276 -28.07 17.99 -7.14
C GLN A 276 -27.45 19.17 -7.92
N LEU A 277 -26.70 18.88 -8.98
CA LEU A 277 -26.15 19.89 -9.89
C LEU A 277 -27.10 20.08 -11.08
N ASP A 278 -27.93 21.12 -11.01
CA ASP A 278 -28.92 21.46 -12.03
C ASP A 278 -28.56 22.78 -12.74
N GLY A 279 -27.35 22.82 -13.31
CA GLY A 279 -26.80 24.00 -13.98
C GLY A 279 -25.83 24.82 -13.12
N GLY A 280 -25.76 24.53 -11.82
CA GLY A 280 -24.99 25.30 -10.85
C GLY A 280 -23.47 25.07 -10.87
N TRP A 281 -22.79 25.84 -10.02
CA TRP A 281 -21.33 25.85 -9.92
C TRP A 281 -20.81 25.29 -8.60
N ILE A 282 -19.75 24.50 -8.68
CA ILE A 282 -18.87 24.20 -7.54
C ILE A 282 -17.56 24.97 -7.73
N THR A 283 -17.20 25.82 -6.76
CA THR A 283 -15.97 26.61 -6.84
C THR A 283 -15.14 26.50 -5.57
N HIS A 284 -13.85 26.22 -5.73
CA HIS A 284 -12.89 26.28 -4.63
C HIS A 284 -12.30 27.68 -4.48
N ALA A 285 -12.71 28.44 -3.45
CA ALA A 285 -12.21 29.78 -3.17
C ALA A 285 -11.66 29.92 -1.74
N GLY A 286 -10.93 28.90 -1.28
CA GLY A 286 -10.17 28.90 -0.03
C GLY A 286 -9.23 30.11 0.10
N THR A 287 -8.95 30.51 1.34
CA THR A 287 -8.27 31.78 1.64
C THR A 287 -6.74 31.64 1.52
N ASN A 288 -6.20 30.42 1.68
CA ASN A 288 -4.75 30.13 1.70
C ASN A 288 -4.25 29.44 0.42
N GLY A 289 -5.04 29.48 -0.66
CA GLY A 289 -4.61 28.97 -1.95
C GLY A 289 -4.51 27.43 -1.98
N VAL A 290 -3.36 26.91 -2.43
CA VAL A 290 -3.14 25.45 -2.62
C VAL A 290 -2.95 24.68 -1.31
N ALA A 291 -2.75 25.37 -0.19
CA ALA A 291 -2.70 24.74 1.13
C ALA A 291 -4.08 24.27 1.60
N ASP A 292 -5.15 24.84 1.05
CA ASP A 292 -6.52 24.40 1.28
C ASP A 292 -6.90 23.34 0.23
N LEU A 293 -7.43 22.20 0.68
CA LEU A 293 -7.95 21.12 -0.17
C LEU A 293 -9.45 20.98 0.04
N PHE A 294 -10.23 21.16 -1.03
CA PHE A 294 -11.65 20.86 -0.96
C PHE A 294 -11.87 19.36 -1.15
N GLN A 295 -12.24 18.67 -0.08
CA GLN A 295 -12.70 17.29 -0.12
C GLN A 295 -14.23 17.26 -0.04
N LEU A 296 -14.90 16.88 -1.14
CA LEU A 296 -16.35 16.77 -1.24
C LEU A 296 -16.78 15.30 -1.16
N ALA A 297 -17.50 14.93 -0.10
CA ALA A 297 -18.05 13.59 0.13
C ALA A 297 -19.58 13.58 0.05
N GLY A 298 -20.17 12.38 0.04
CA GLY A 298 -21.61 12.15 -0.11
C GLY A 298 -21.96 11.68 -1.52
N ASN A 299 -23.03 12.20 -2.11
CA ASN A 299 -23.45 11.87 -3.47
C ASN A 299 -23.62 13.13 -4.32
N VAL A 300 -23.24 13.05 -5.59
CA VAL A 300 -23.42 14.14 -6.57
C VAL A 300 -24.21 13.63 -7.77
N ASN A 301 -25.43 14.14 -7.93
CA ASN A 301 -26.25 13.91 -9.12
C ASN A 301 -26.12 15.09 -10.09
N VAL A 302 -25.64 14.86 -11.30
CA VAL A 302 -25.53 15.89 -12.35
C VAL A 302 -26.78 15.83 -13.23
N VAL A 303 -27.75 16.67 -12.89
CA VAL A 303 -29.08 16.73 -13.53
C VAL A 303 -29.04 17.51 -14.84
N SER A 304 -28.26 18.60 -14.86
CA SER A 304 -28.09 19.47 -16.04
C SER A 304 -26.64 19.91 -16.15
N ASP A 305 -26.25 20.41 -17.32
CA ASP A 305 -24.89 20.87 -17.62
C ASP A 305 -24.34 21.83 -16.55
N SER A 306 -23.35 21.38 -15.80
CA SER A 306 -22.85 22.06 -14.60
C SER A 306 -21.34 22.31 -14.66
N ASN A 307 -20.83 23.14 -13.75
CA ASN A 307 -19.46 23.61 -13.82
C ASN A 307 -18.70 23.41 -12.50
N ILE A 308 -17.43 23.01 -12.61
CA ILE A 308 -16.51 22.93 -11.47
C ILE A 308 -15.28 23.78 -11.74
N ARG A 309 -14.85 24.56 -10.74
CA ARG A 309 -13.68 25.43 -10.84
C ARG A 309 -12.79 25.33 -9.61
N ALA A 310 -11.57 24.82 -9.80
CA ALA A 310 -10.51 24.76 -8.80
C ALA A 310 -9.81 26.13 -8.60
N ASN A 311 -10.56 27.18 -8.22
CA ASN A 311 -10.10 28.56 -8.38
C ASN A 311 -8.90 28.92 -7.53
N ASN A 312 -8.82 28.48 -6.26
CA ASN A 312 -7.74 28.83 -5.33
C ASN A 312 -6.86 27.63 -4.91
N GLY A 313 -7.30 26.39 -5.15
CA GLY A 313 -6.61 25.16 -4.75
C GLY A 313 -7.31 23.93 -5.34
N ASN A 314 -6.83 22.73 -5.02
CA ASN A 314 -7.36 21.48 -5.59
C ASN A 314 -8.76 21.14 -5.07
N ILE A 315 -9.51 20.38 -5.86
CA ILE A 315 -10.79 19.75 -5.48
C ILE A 315 -10.64 18.24 -5.64
N ASN A 316 -10.92 17.50 -4.56
CA ASN A 316 -11.12 16.06 -4.58
C ASN A 316 -12.60 15.77 -4.40
N ILE A 317 -13.21 15.14 -5.40
CA ILE A 317 -14.57 14.60 -5.34
C ILE A 317 -14.43 13.17 -4.84
N LEU A 318 -14.67 13.00 -3.54
CA LEU A 318 -14.75 11.70 -2.86
C LEU A 318 -16.14 11.08 -3.03
N ALA A 319 -17.14 11.92 -3.28
CA ALA A 319 -18.53 11.54 -3.50
C ALA A 319 -18.72 10.65 -4.73
N ASP A 320 -19.74 9.81 -4.67
CA ASP A 320 -20.21 9.02 -5.81
C ASP A 320 -20.93 9.94 -6.79
N VAL A 321 -20.45 9.99 -8.04
CA VAL A 321 -21.02 10.86 -9.07
C VAL A 321 -21.93 10.06 -10.00
N HIS A 322 -23.13 10.57 -10.24
CA HIS A 322 -24.13 9.99 -11.13
C HIS A 322 -24.88 11.09 -11.92
N GLY A 323 -25.77 10.69 -12.82
CA GLY A 323 -26.47 11.59 -13.74
C GLY A 323 -25.86 11.67 -15.13
N ASP A 324 -26.52 12.38 -16.03
CA ASP A 324 -26.22 12.45 -17.47
C ASP A 324 -25.92 13.86 -18.00
N GLY A 325 -26.10 14.91 -17.18
CA GLY A 325 -25.71 16.27 -17.54
C GLY A 325 -24.18 16.41 -17.70
N ALA A 326 -23.73 17.27 -18.62
CA ALA A 326 -22.30 17.46 -18.82
C ALA A 326 -21.65 18.19 -17.64
N LEU A 327 -20.42 17.82 -17.31
CA LEU A 327 -19.65 18.48 -16.25
C LEU A 327 -18.41 19.15 -16.83
N THR A 328 -18.42 20.49 -16.81
CA THR A 328 -17.32 21.28 -17.36
C THR A 328 -16.32 21.66 -16.27
N ILE A 329 -15.08 21.23 -16.44
CA ILE A 329 -13.95 21.61 -15.58
C ILE A 329 -13.35 22.91 -16.12
N ARG A 330 -13.71 24.03 -15.49
CA ARG A 330 -13.37 25.37 -15.97
C ARG A 330 -11.98 25.81 -15.53
N PRO A 331 -11.30 26.69 -16.32
CA PRO A 331 -10.07 27.33 -15.89
C PRO A 331 -10.27 28.15 -14.62
N THR A 332 -9.19 28.34 -13.87
CA THR A 332 -9.12 29.32 -12.79
C THR A 332 -9.33 30.73 -13.33
N SER A 333 -9.92 31.61 -12.52
CA SER A 333 -10.12 33.04 -12.84
C SER A 333 -8.80 33.78 -13.11
N ASN A 334 -7.70 33.32 -12.50
CA ASN A 334 -6.35 33.72 -12.86
C ASN A 334 -5.65 32.59 -13.62
N ILE A 335 -5.43 32.78 -14.92
CA ILE A 335 -4.82 31.76 -15.80
C ILE A 335 -3.39 31.37 -15.39
N ASN A 336 -2.68 32.25 -14.68
CA ASN A 336 -1.33 31.99 -14.18
C ASN A 336 -1.32 31.00 -13.00
N GLU A 337 -2.46 30.78 -12.37
CA GLU A 337 -2.61 29.88 -11.21
C GLU A 337 -3.35 28.57 -11.56
N ASN A 338 -3.41 28.23 -12.85
CA ASN A 338 -4.10 27.05 -13.36
C ASN A 338 -3.22 25.77 -13.27
N ASN A 339 -2.62 25.53 -12.09
CA ASN A 339 -1.86 24.33 -11.73
C ASN A 339 -2.63 23.38 -10.79
N ARG A 340 -3.92 23.66 -10.56
CA ARG A 340 -4.80 23.00 -9.59
C ARG A 340 -5.71 21.99 -10.29
N TYR A 341 -5.93 20.85 -9.66
CA TYR A 341 -6.71 19.74 -10.21
C TYR A 341 -8.13 19.69 -9.66
N VAL A 342 -9.06 19.24 -10.50
CA VAL A 342 -10.29 18.55 -10.06
C VAL A 342 -10.06 17.06 -10.22
N ARG A 343 -10.21 16.30 -9.13
CA ARG A 343 -9.94 14.86 -9.08
C ARG A 343 -11.18 14.07 -8.70
N PHE A 344 -11.49 13.04 -9.46
CA PHE A 344 -12.51 12.04 -9.11
C PHE A 344 -11.81 10.88 -8.40
N LYS A 345 -12.34 10.50 -7.23
CA LYS A 345 -11.72 9.49 -6.36
C LYS A 345 -12.63 8.31 -6.00
N SER A 346 -13.94 8.40 -6.24
CA SER A 346 -14.86 7.29 -5.96
C SER A 346 -14.73 6.16 -6.99
N ALA A 347 -14.83 4.91 -6.52
CA ALA A 347 -14.90 3.68 -7.31
C ALA A 347 -16.35 3.31 -7.72
N HIS A 348 -17.34 4.14 -7.37
CA HIS A 348 -18.76 3.84 -7.52
C HIS A 348 -19.49 4.87 -8.41
N ASN A 349 -18.76 5.58 -9.26
CA ASN A 349 -19.39 6.53 -10.18
C ASN A 349 -20.27 5.77 -11.18
N THR A 350 -21.52 6.19 -11.31
CA THR A 350 -22.45 5.73 -12.34
C THR A 350 -22.77 6.82 -13.35
N PHE A 351 -22.01 7.92 -13.32
CA PHE A 351 -22.14 9.07 -14.21
C PHE A 351 -21.94 8.71 -15.67
N THR A 352 -22.87 9.17 -16.52
CA THR A 352 -22.90 8.91 -17.96
C THR A 352 -22.92 10.20 -18.79
N GLY A 353 -22.71 11.35 -18.15
CA GLY A 353 -22.53 12.62 -18.85
C GLY A 353 -21.12 12.80 -19.42
N ASP A 354 -20.96 13.88 -20.19
CA ASP A 354 -19.65 14.29 -20.72
C ASP A 354 -18.79 14.97 -19.65
N ILE A 355 -17.48 14.73 -19.69
CA ILE A 355 -16.50 15.60 -19.03
C ILE A 355 -15.92 16.55 -20.07
N VAL A 356 -16.11 17.85 -19.86
CA VAL A 356 -15.50 18.89 -20.69
C VAL A 356 -14.34 19.52 -19.93
N ASN A 357 -13.11 19.11 -20.21
CA ASN A 357 -11.90 19.60 -19.54
C ASN A 357 -11.32 20.84 -20.22
N GLU A 358 -11.49 22.00 -19.61
CA GLU A 358 -10.84 23.25 -20.04
C GLU A 358 -9.62 23.60 -19.15
N ALA A 359 -9.26 22.75 -18.19
CA ALA A 359 -8.24 23.02 -17.19
C ALA A 359 -7.38 21.77 -16.88
N ARG A 360 -7.40 21.28 -15.64
CA ARG A 360 -6.68 20.09 -15.20
C ARG A 360 -7.66 19.12 -14.54
N PHE A 361 -7.77 17.95 -15.13
CA PHE A 361 -8.64 16.87 -14.70
C PHE A 361 -7.80 15.64 -14.35
N GLU A 362 -8.24 14.91 -13.33
CA GLU A 362 -7.72 13.58 -12.99
C GLU A 362 -8.86 12.62 -12.65
N LEU A 363 -8.88 11.46 -13.32
CA LEU A 363 -9.52 10.26 -12.79
C LEU A 363 -8.45 9.49 -11.99
N ALA A 364 -8.57 9.48 -10.67
CA ALA A 364 -7.53 8.95 -9.79
C ALA A 364 -7.45 7.41 -9.84
N ALA A 365 -6.36 6.86 -9.32
CA ALA A 365 -6.26 5.42 -9.09
C ALA A 365 -7.37 4.94 -8.14
N GLY A 366 -7.97 3.79 -8.45
CA GLY A 366 -9.11 3.25 -7.71
C GLY A 366 -10.46 3.88 -8.07
N ALA A 367 -10.49 5.00 -8.79
CA ALA A 367 -11.75 5.59 -9.27
C ALA A 367 -12.21 4.96 -10.58
N ASN A 368 -13.52 4.98 -10.87
CA ASN A 368 -14.08 4.47 -12.12
C ASN A 368 -14.79 5.57 -12.93
N PHE A 369 -14.94 5.35 -14.24
CA PHE A 369 -15.76 6.16 -15.12
C PHE A 369 -16.48 5.29 -16.16
N LYS A 370 -17.79 5.45 -16.27
CA LYS A 370 -18.64 4.66 -17.16
C LYS A 370 -18.84 5.36 -18.50
N PHE A 371 -18.75 4.62 -19.60
CA PHE A 371 -19.13 5.07 -20.93
C PHE A 371 -20.31 4.26 -21.46
N GLU A 372 -21.36 4.94 -21.89
CA GLU A 372 -22.47 4.36 -22.64
C GLU A 372 -22.15 4.44 -24.13
N ILE A 373 -22.00 3.27 -24.76
CA ILE A 373 -21.68 3.15 -26.17
C ILE A 373 -22.99 2.98 -26.94
N GLY A 374 -23.38 4.02 -27.67
CA GLY A 374 -24.57 4.06 -28.51
C GLY A 374 -24.28 3.72 -29.98
N PRO A 375 -25.17 4.11 -30.91
CA PRO A 375 -24.89 4.00 -32.34
C PRO A 375 -23.56 4.65 -32.73
N ALA A 376 -23.01 4.28 -33.89
CA ALA A 376 -21.70 4.77 -34.38
C ALA A 376 -21.48 6.27 -34.12
N GLY A 377 -20.40 6.59 -33.39
CA GLY A 377 -20.01 7.96 -33.05
C GLY A 377 -20.77 8.59 -31.87
N VAL A 378 -21.74 7.89 -31.26
CA VAL A 378 -22.53 8.38 -30.12
C VAL A 378 -22.08 7.68 -28.84
N SER A 379 -21.47 8.45 -27.95
CA SER A 379 -21.11 8.04 -26.60
C SER A 379 -20.98 9.29 -25.74
N ASN A 380 -20.98 9.13 -24.42
CA ASN A 380 -20.36 10.14 -23.58
C ASN A 380 -18.83 10.13 -23.77
N ALA A 381 -18.17 11.23 -23.41
CA ALA A 381 -16.76 11.42 -23.69
C ALA A 381 -16.05 12.35 -22.70
N ILE A 382 -14.73 12.22 -22.65
CA ILE A 382 -13.81 13.15 -22.02
C ILE A 382 -13.21 14.03 -23.12
N THR A 383 -13.66 15.29 -23.20
CA THR A 383 -13.32 16.23 -24.26
C THR A 383 -12.60 17.46 -23.72
N GLY A 384 -12.09 18.32 -24.62
CA GLY A 384 -11.51 19.61 -24.23
C GLY A 384 -10.19 19.93 -24.93
N ALA A 385 -10.27 20.64 -26.05
CA ALA A 385 -9.07 21.03 -26.82
C ALA A 385 -8.15 22.02 -26.09
N ALA A 386 -8.68 22.73 -25.08
CA ALA A 386 -7.94 23.68 -24.25
C ALA A 386 -7.42 23.07 -22.93
N ALA A 387 -7.61 21.76 -22.72
CA ALA A 387 -7.13 21.06 -21.53
C ALA A 387 -5.62 21.26 -21.34
N ARG A 388 -5.19 21.62 -20.14
CA ARG A 388 -3.78 21.76 -19.78
C ARG A 388 -3.20 20.41 -19.34
N THR A 389 -4.01 19.58 -18.70
CA THR A 389 -3.68 18.21 -18.33
C THR A 389 -4.95 17.38 -18.19
N THR A 390 -4.94 16.17 -18.73
CA THR A 390 -6.00 15.18 -18.56
C THR A 390 -5.32 13.88 -18.12
N LEU A 391 -5.30 13.61 -16.81
CA LEU A 391 -4.69 12.41 -16.26
C LEU A 391 -5.76 11.33 -16.04
N ILE A 392 -5.58 10.16 -16.64
CA ILE A 392 -6.50 9.03 -16.50
C ILE A 392 -5.73 7.90 -15.85
N ASN A 393 -5.99 7.63 -14.57
CA ASN A 393 -5.27 6.63 -13.78
C ASN A 393 -6.23 5.62 -13.12
N GLY A 394 -7.53 5.70 -13.41
CA GLY A 394 -8.58 4.82 -12.89
C GLY A 394 -9.10 3.81 -13.91
N LEU A 395 -10.27 3.24 -13.60
CA LEU A 395 -10.95 2.22 -14.39
C LEU A 395 -11.94 2.84 -15.38
N PHE A 396 -11.91 2.39 -16.63
CA PHE A 396 -13.01 2.61 -17.58
C PHE A 396 -13.94 1.41 -17.62
N GLU A 397 -15.24 1.69 -17.63
CA GLU A 397 -16.30 0.69 -17.75
C GLU A 397 -17.14 1.02 -18.97
N PHE A 398 -17.37 0.06 -19.86
CA PHE A 398 -18.12 0.28 -21.11
C PHE A 398 -19.45 -0.49 -21.09
N ASP A 399 -20.54 0.21 -21.37
CA ASP A 399 -21.87 -0.35 -21.57
C ASP A 399 -22.17 -0.39 -23.08
N PHE A 400 -22.15 -1.59 -23.65
CA PHE A 400 -22.35 -1.83 -25.08
C PHE A 400 -23.82 -2.07 -25.46
N SER A 401 -24.77 -1.98 -24.53
CA SER A 401 -26.17 -2.35 -24.80
C SER A 401 -26.82 -1.52 -25.93
N GLY A 402 -26.30 -0.32 -26.22
CA GLY A 402 -26.75 0.57 -27.29
C GLY A 402 -25.87 0.56 -28.56
N ALA A 403 -24.80 -0.23 -28.59
CA ALA A 403 -23.77 -0.16 -29.62
C ALA A 403 -24.26 -0.71 -30.96
N SER A 404 -23.94 -0.03 -32.06
CA SER A 404 -24.10 -0.59 -33.40
C SER A 404 -22.90 -1.48 -33.78
N ALA A 405 -23.13 -2.44 -34.69
CA ALA A 405 -22.14 -3.45 -35.08
C ALA A 405 -21.81 -3.41 -36.60
N ASN A 406 -21.81 -2.22 -37.21
CA ASN A 406 -21.47 -2.07 -38.63
C ASN A 406 -19.95 -1.90 -38.83
N GLN A 407 -19.48 -2.20 -40.05
CA GLN A 407 -18.08 -2.03 -40.42
C GLN A 407 -17.61 -0.59 -40.20
N GLY A 408 -16.52 -0.41 -39.46
CA GLY A 408 -15.91 0.90 -39.23
C GLY A 408 -16.60 1.74 -38.16
N ASP A 409 -17.58 1.18 -37.44
CA ASP A 409 -18.16 1.84 -36.28
C ASP A 409 -17.05 2.16 -35.25
N SER A 410 -17.04 3.41 -34.81
CA SER A 410 -16.05 3.96 -33.89
C SER A 410 -16.65 5.05 -33.00
N TRP A 411 -16.07 5.21 -31.81
CA TRP A 411 -16.51 6.16 -30.78
C TRP A 411 -15.30 6.89 -30.22
N ALA A 412 -15.37 8.22 -30.19
CA ALA A 412 -14.28 9.06 -29.69
C ALA A 412 -14.47 9.35 -28.20
N LEU A 413 -13.93 8.45 -27.37
CA LEU A 413 -14.17 8.49 -25.92
C LEU A 413 -13.27 9.50 -25.21
N VAL A 414 -12.03 9.68 -25.68
CA VAL A 414 -11.08 10.62 -25.08
C VAL A 414 -10.46 11.50 -26.15
N THR A 415 -10.86 12.76 -26.19
CA THR A 415 -10.36 13.76 -27.15
C THR A 415 -9.78 15.00 -26.47
N ALA A 416 -9.75 15.02 -25.14
CA ALA A 416 -9.14 16.10 -24.38
C ALA A 416 -7.63 16.21 -24.68
N ALA A 417 -7.14 17.45 -24.75
CA ALA A 417 -5.73 17.72 -24.97
C ALA A 417 -4.87 17.33 -23.75
N ASN A 418 -3.57 17.10 -23.99
CA ASN A 418 -2.60 16.75 -22.94
C ASN A 418 -3.05 15.55 -22.09
N THR A 419 -3.62 14.54 -22.76
CA THR A 419 -4.06 13.30 -22.15
C THR A 419 -2.88 12.38 -21.88
N SER A 420 -2.82 11.82 -20.69
CA SER A 420 -1.87 10.79 -20.28
C SER A 420 -2.58 9.72 -19.47
N TYR A 421 -2.23 8.46 -19.71
CA TYR A 421 -2.72 7.31 -18.96
C TYR A 421 -1.67 6.94 -17.90
N GLY A 422 -2.10 6.83 -16.64
CA GLY A 422 -1.25 6.44 -15.52
C GLY A 422 -1.09 4.92 -15.40
N ALA A 423 -0.19 4.48 -14.52
CA ALA A 423 0.14 3.06 -14.35
C ALA A 423 -1.02 2.19 -13.87
N ASN A 424 -2.02 2.77 -13.20
CA ASN A 424 -3.21 2.07 -12.70
C ASN A 424 -4.40 2.17 -13.66
N PHE A 425 -4.22 2.77 -14.85
CA PHE A 425 -5.28 2.80 -15.84
C PHE A 425 -5.66 1.40 -16.29
N ASN A 426 -6.95 1.09 -16.25
CA ASN A 426 -7.48 -0.19 -16.67
C ASN A 426 -8.82 -0.02 -17.41
N ILE A 427 -9.19 -1.00 -18.23
CA ILE A 427 -10.51 -1.07 -18.86
C ILE A 427 -11.13 -2.42 -18.49
N ALA A 428 -12.30 -2.38 -17.88
CA ALA A 428 -12.98 -3.58 -17.40
C ALA A 428 -13.23 -4.57 -18.56
N GLY A 429 -12.68 -5.79 -18.44
CA GLY A 429 -12.87 -6.87 -19.40
C GLY A 429 -12.05 -6.79 -20.69
N PHE A 430 -11.04 -5.92 -20.75
CA PHE A 430 -10.16 -5.75 -21.90
C PHE A 430 -8.73 -6.16 -21.56
N ASP A 431 -8.05 -6.83 -22.49
CA ASP A 431 -6.62 -7.11 -22.39
C ASP A 431 -5.81 -5.95 -22.99
N SER A 432 -4.72 -5.54 -22.34
CA SER A 432 -3.85 -4.45 -22.81
C SER A 432 -2.56 -4.95 -23.42
N THR A 433 -2.13 -4.35 -24.53
CA THR A 433 -0.76 -4.48 -25.04
C THR A 433 -0.38 -3.21 -25.80
N GLY A 434 0.72 -2.56 -25.40
CA GLY A 434 1.25 -1.37 -26.11
C GLY A 434 0.29 -0.18 -26.14
N GLY A 435 -0.58 -0.02 -25.12
CA GLY A 435 -1.58 1.05 -25.07
C GLY A 435 -2.83 0.81 -25.92
N VAL A 436 -2.97 -0.39 -26.51
CA VAL A 436 -4.20 -0.86 -27.17
C VAL A 436 -4.87 -1.88 -26.25
N TRP A 437 -6.15 -1.68 -26.00
CA TRP A 437 -6.98 -2.48 -25.11
C TRP A 437 -8.06 -3.17 -25.92
N SER A 438 -8.29 -4.47 -25.74
CA SER A 438 -9.42 -5.10 -26.41
C SER A 438 -9.95 -6.35 -25.72
N ASN A 439 -11.24 -6.59 -25.86
CA ASN A 439 -11.93 -7.81 -25.41
C ASN A 439 -12.15 -8.85 -26.54
N GLY A 440 -11.81 -8.51 -27.79
CA GLY A 440 -12.05 -9.34 -28.98
C GLY A 440 -13.21 -8.86 -29.86
N ASP A 441 -14.13 -8.06 -29.32
CA ASP A 441 -15.26 -7.46 -30.04
C ASP A 441 -15.06 -5.94 -30.26
N TYR A 442 -14.36 -5.28 -29.35
CA TYR A 442 -14.05 -3.85 -29.40
C TYR A 442 -12.60 -3.59 -29.02
N SER A 443 -11.99 -2.55 -29.61
CA SER A 443 -10.60 -2.17 -29.37
C SER A 443 -10.51 -0.68 -29.05
N PHE A 444 -9.95 -0.34 -27.88
CA PHE A 444 -9.68 1.02 -27.44
C PHE A 444 -8.19 1.34 -27.57
N THR A 445 -7.83 2.43 -28.23
CA THR A 445 -6.44 2.85 -28.40
C THR A 445 -6.15 4.12 -27.62
N GLN A 446 -5.25 4.06 -26.63
CA GLN A 446 -4.87 5.22 -25.81
C GLN A 446 -4.32 6.38 -26.63
N ALA A 447 -3.51 6.10 -27.66
CA ALA A 447 -2.88 7.13 -28.48
C ALA A 447 -3.88 8.00 -29.25
N THR A 448 -5.07 7.46 -29.55
CA THR A 448 -6.12 8.16 -30.31
C THR A 448 -7.36 8.47 -29.47
N GLY A 449 -7.52 7.79 -28.32
CA GLY A 449 -8.73 7.82 -27.49
C GLY A 449 -9.97 7.24 -28.18
N LEU A 450 -9.78 6.47 -29.25
CA LEU A 450 -10.87 5.86 -30.01
C LEU A 450 -11.15 4.43 -29.55
N LEU A 451 -12.43 4.11 -29.42
CA LEU A 451 -12.97 2.76 -29.36
C LEU A 451 -13.49 2.38 -30.75
N THR A 452 -13.14 1.20 -31.26
CA THR A 452 -13.55 0.72 -32.59
C THR A 452 -14.08 -0.71 -32.51
N LEU A 453 -15.03 -1.05 -33.38
CA LEU A 453 -15.48 -2.44 -33.54
C LEU A 453 -14.35 -3.32 -34.11
N VAL A 454 -14.17 -4.51 -33.55
CA VAL A 454 -13.27 -5.56 -34.05
C VAL A 454 -14.06 -6.50 -34.95
N THR A 455 -13.54 -6.76 -36.15
CA THR A 455 -14.16 -7.67 -37.11
C THR A 455 -13.89 -9.13 -36.72
N ALA A 456 -14.93 -9.96 -36.71
CA ALA A 456 -14.85 -11.36 -36.29
C ALA A 456 -15.22 -12.34 -37.43
N TRP A 457 -14.60 -13.51 -37.49
CA TRP A 457 -14.94 -14.51 -38.50
C TRP A 457 -16.38 -15.03 -38.29
N ALA A 458 -17.16 -15.03 -39.35
CA ALA A 458 -18.59 -15.33 -39.34
C ALA A 458 -18.95 -16.68 -39.97
N THR A 459 -17.98 -17.35 -40.62
CA THR A 459 -18.23 -18.61 -41.33
C THR A 459 -17.90 -19.82 -40.46
N ASP A 460 -18.84 -20.77 -40.38
CA ASP A 460 -18.61 -22.10 -39.80
C ASP A 460 -17.83 -22.98 -40.78
N GLY A 461 -16.51 -22.79 -40.79
CA GLY A 461 -15.57 -23.43 -41.71
C GLY A 461 -14.47 -22.48 -42.20
N GLY A 462 -13.68 -22.96 -43.16
CA GLY A 462 -12.59 -22.21 -43.78
C GLY A 462 -13.04 -21.27 -44.90
N GLY A 463 -12.13 -20.47 -45.44
CA GLY A 463 -12.41 -19.53 -46.51
C GLY A 463 -11.26 -18.58 -46.85
N LEU A 464 -11.45 -17.72 -47.84
CA LEU A 464 -10.50 -16.65 -48.18
C LEU A 464 -10.59 -15.52 -47.14
N TRP A 465 -9.44 -14.99 -46.70
CA TRP A 465 -9.39 -13.85 -45.79
C TRP A 465 -10.02 -12.61 -46.42
N SER A 466 -9.76 -12.36 -47.71
CA SER A 466 -10.20 -11.16 -48.43
C SER A 466 -11.71 -11.12 -48.74
N ASN A 467 -12.44 -12.21 -48.51
CA ASN A 467 -13.88 -12.25 -48.76
C ASN A 467 -14.64 -11.63 -47.58
N ALA A 468 -15.23 -10.45 -47.80
CA ALA A 468 -16.01 -9.74 -46.79
C ALA A 468 -17.18 -10.56 -46.22
N GLY A 469 -17.74 -11.51 -46.97
CA GLY A 469 -18.82 -12.38 -46.48
C GLY A 469 -18.40 -13.37 -45.38
N ASN A 470 -17.10 -13.54 -45.17
CA ASN A 470 -16.57 -14.42 -44.12
C ASN A 470 -16.39 -13.70 -42.77
N TRP A 471 -16.67 -12.41 -42.68
CA TRP A 471 -16.43 -11.58 -41.49
C TRP A 471 -17.68 -10.81 -41.06
N THR A 472 -17.89 -10.67 -39.75
CA THR A 472 -18.80 -9.68 -39.18
C THR A 472 -18.20 -8.29 -39.41
N GLY A 473 -19.00 -7.37 -39.97
CA GLY A 473 -18.50 -6.03 -40.27
C GLY A 473 -17.40 -5.99 -41.35
N GLY A 474 -17.34 -6.97 -42.26
CA GLY A 474 -16.41 -6.96 -43.40
C GLY A 474 -14.96 -7.29 -43.06
N VAL A 475 -14.07 -7.27 -44.07
CA VAL A 475 -12.67 -7.68 -43.90
C VAL A 475 -11.94 -6.78 -42.88
N PRO A 476 -11.14 -7.34 -41.96
CA PRO A 476 -10.32 -6.57 -41.03
C PRO A 476 -9.47 -5.51 -41.75
N ALA A 477 -9.45 -4.29 -41.19
CA ALA A 477 -8.66 -3.20 -41.73
C ALA A 477 -7.15 -3.44 -41.50
N ALA A 478 -6.30 -2.92 -42.39
CA ALA A 478 -4.85 -2.98 -42.22
C ALA A 478 -4.42 -2.23 -40.95
N GLY A 479 -3.67 -2.91 -40.07
CA GLY A 479 -3.29 -2.38 -38.76
C GLY A 479 -4.44 -2.34 -37.75
N GLY A 480 -5.55 -3.03 -38.03
CA GLY A 480 -6.64 -3.27 -37.07
C GLY A 480 -6.47 -4.61 -36.35
N ASP A 481 -7.55 -5.01 -35.67
CA ASP A 481 -7.64 -6.29 -34.96
C ASP A 481 -8.58 -7.25 -35.69
N ALA A 482 -8.37 -8.55 -35.51
CA ALA A 482 -9.25 -9.59 -36.04
C ALA A 482 -9.49 -10.70 -35.00
N THR A 483 -10.71 -11.24 -34.99
CA THR A 483 -11.09 -12.34 -34.08
C THR A 483 -11.60 -13.54 -34.86
N LEU A 484 -10.98 -14.70 -34.67
CA LEU A 484 -11.54 -16.00 -35.06
C LEU A 484 -12.30 -16.57 -33.85
N GLY A 485 -13.56 -16.16 -33.72
CA GLY A 485 -14.39 -16.44 -32.55
C GLY A 485 -15.23 -17.71 -32.68
N SER A 486 -16.44 -17.67 -32.11
CA SER A 486 -17.32 -18.84 -31.94
C SER A 486 -17.97 -19.39 -33.21
N ALA A 487 -17.69 -18.83 -34.40
CA ALA A 487 -18.37 -19.24 -35.64
C ALA A 487 -18.03 -20.67 -36.07
N LEU A 488 -16.79 -21.13 -35.85
CA LEU A 488 -16.39 -22.50 -36.18
C LEU A 488 -16.93 -23.50 -35.16
N THR A 489 -17.63 -24.52 -35.66
CA THR A 489 -18.08 -25.66 -34.87
C THR A 489 -17.15 -26.86 -35.03
N ALA A 490 -17.12 -27.74 -34.03
CA ALA A 490 -16.25 -28.91 -34.02
C ALA A 490 -16.36 -29.82 -35.28
N PRO A 491 -17.55 -30.06 -35.88
CA PRO A 491 -17.67 -30.87 -37.11
C PRO A 491 -16.94 -30.30 -38.33
N HIS A 492 -16.67 -28.99 -38.37
CA HIS A 492 -16.02 -28.32 -39.49
C HIS A 492 -14.55 -27.96 -39.19
N ALA A 493 -14.02 -28.42 -38.05
CA ALA A 493 -12.64 -28.22 -37.66
C ALA A 493 -11.73 -29.40 -38.11
N PRO A 494 -10.43 -29.15 -38.41
CA PRO A 494 -9.79 -27.85 -38.47
C PRO A 494 -10.25 -27.05 -39.70
N ALA A 495 -10.48 -25.74 -39.52
CA ALA A 495 -10.87 -24.85 -40.61
C ALA A 495 -9.70 -24.01 -41.11
N THR A 496 -9.46 -24.02 -42.42
CA THR A 496 -8.38 -23.25 -43.04
C THR A 496 -8.87 -21.86 -43.49
N VAL A 497 -8.32 -20.81 -42.89
CA VAL A 497 -8.46 -19.43 -43.35
C VAL A 497 -7.25 -19.09 -44.22
N SER A 498 -7.49 -18.86 -45.50
CA SER A 498 -6.45 -18.66 -46.51
C SER A 498 -6.12 -17.18 -46.68
N LEU A 499 -4.88 -16.77 -46.38
CA LEU A 499 -4.34 -15.45 -46.68
C LEU A 499 -4.04 -15.33 -48.18
N ASP A 500 -5.07 -15.00 -48.96
CA ASP A 500 -4.99 -14.83 -50.41
C ASP A 500 -4.44 -13.45 -50.84
N ALA A 501 -4.30 -12.52 -49.89
CA ALA A 501 -3.57 -11.28 -50.01
C ALA A 501 -2.72 -11.02 -48.74
N PRO A 502 -1.71 -10.13 -48.77
CA PRO A 502 -0.98 -9.72 -47.57
C PRO A 502 -1.93 -9.14 -46.51
N VAL A 503 -1.78 -9.59 -45.26
CA VAL A 503 -2.57 -9.13 -44.12
C VAL A 503 -1.67 -8.42 -43.13
N THR A 504 -2.13 -7.28 -42.62
CA THR A 504 -1.45 -6.52 -41.57
C THR A 504 -2.42 -6.28 -40.43
N LEU A 505 -2.07 -6.70 -39.21
CA LEU A 505 -2.90 -6.56 -38.01
C LEU A 505 -2.05 -6.07 -36.84
N ASN A 506 -2.68 -5.45 -35.85
CA ASN A 506 -2.06 -5.30 -34.53
C ASN A 506 -2.24 -6.56 -33.69
N ARG A 507 -3.39 -7.23 -33.85
CA ARG A 507 -3.75 -8.40 -33.07
C ARG A 507 -4.61 -9.39 -33.85
N LEU A 508 -4.34 -10.68 -33.63
CA LEU A 508 -5.22 -11.78 -34.04
C LEU A 508 -5.60 -12.59 -32.80
N THR A 509 -6.91 -12.70 -32.54
CA THR A 509 -7.45 -13.46 -31.41
C THR A 509 -8.15 -14.72 -31.90
N PHE A 510 -7.80 -15.86 -31.32
CA PHE A 510 -8.55 -17.11 -31.42
C PHE A 510 -9.37 -17.29 -30.14
N ASP A 511 -10.69 -17.21 -30.27
CA ASP A 511 -11.64 -17.38 -29.16
C ASP A 511 -12.57 -18.56 -29.46
N ASN A 512 -11.97 -19.74 -29.59
CA ASN A 512 -12.69 -20.97 -29.90
C ASN A 512 -11.88 -22.20 -29.49
N ALA A 513 -12.53 -23.23 -28.97
CA ALA A 513 -11.85 -24.50 -28.70
C ALA A 513 -11.52 -25.29 -29.98
N SER A 514 -12.25 -25.04 -31.07
CA SER A 514 -12.08 -25.72 -32.36
C SER A 514 -10.91 -25.14 -33.15
N ARG A 515 -10.05 -25.99 -33.71
CA ARG A 515 -8.80 -25.59 -34.38
C ARG A 515 -9.06 -24.76 -35.64
N TYR A 516 -8.48 -23.56 -35.66
CA TYR A 516 -8.31 -22.76 -36.88
C TYR A 516 -6.89 -22.96 -37.42
N VAL A 517 -6.74 -22.87 -38.74
CA VAL A 517 -5.44 -22.88 -39.43
C VAL A 517 -5.37 -21.67 -40.35
N ILE A 518 -4.44 -20.76 -40.09
CA ILE A 518 -4.12 -19.67 -41.02
C ILE A 518 -3.08 -20.20 -42.01
N ALA A 519 -3.46 -20.31 -43.29
CA ALA A 519 -2.59 -20.82 -44.35
C ALA A 519 -2.61 -19.88 -45.56
N GLY A 520 -1.83 -20.18 -46.60
CA GLY A 520 -1.83 -19.41 -47.85
C GLY A 520 -0.43 -19.03 -48.32
N ALA A 521 -0.37 -18.24 -49.39
CA ALA A 521 0.90 -17.83 -50.00
C ALA A 521 1.48 -16.54 -49.41
N ASN A 522 0.71 -15.81 -48.61
CA ASN A 522 1.08 -14.50 -48.07
C ASN A 522 1.37 -14.56 -46.57
N ALA A 523 2.25 -13.68 -46.10
CA ALA A 523 2.58 -13.54 -44.69
C ALA A 523 1.49 -12.81 -43.89
N LEU A 524 1.42 -13.12 -42.59
CA LEU A 524 0.72 -12.30 -41.59
C LEU A 524 1.73 -11.28 -41.03
N THR A 525 1.54 -9.99 -41.29
CA THR A 525 2.38 -8.94 -40.72
C THR A 525 1.73 -8.39 -39.46
N LEU A 526 2.45 -8.45 -38.34
CA LEU A 526 2.02 -7.87 -37.08
C LEU A 526 2.70 -6.52 -36.83
N THR A 527 1.91 -5.53 -36.41
CA THR A 527 2.33 -4.15 -36.10
C THR A 527 1.84 -3.74 -34.71
N GLY A 528 2.21 -2.56 -34.23
CA GLY A 528 1.73 -2.07 -32.93
C GLY A 528 2.10 -3.01 -31.78
N GLY A 529 1.11 -3.53 -31.06
CA GLY A 529 1.31 -4.50 -29.97
C GLY A 529 1.69 -5.92 -30.41
N ALA A 530 1.63 -6.21 -31.72
CA ALA A 530 2.01 -7.47 -32.36
C ALA A 530 1.59 -8.74 -31.60
N GLN A 531 0.29 -8.84 -31.32
CA GLN A 531 -0.25 -9.84 -30.41
C GLN A 531 -0.95 -10.99 -31.14
N LEU A 532 -0.68 -12.22 -30.72
CA LEU A 532 -1.47 -13.40 -31.04
C LEU A 532 -2.06 -13.95 -29.74
N ALA A 533 -3.38 -13.96 -29.64
CA ALA A 533 -4.08 -14.42 -28.46
C ALA A 533 -4.82 -15.72 -28.76
N ALA A 534 -4.58 -16.79 -28.00
CA ALA A 534 -5.42 -17.99 -28.04
C ALA A 534 -6.10 -18.12 -26.68
N LYS A 535 -7.37 -17.73 -26.57
CA LYS A 535 -8.12 -17.81 -25.30
C LYS A 535 -8.39 -19.26 -24.88
N SER A 536 -8.59 -20.15 -25.85
CA SER A 536 -8.74 -21.59 -25.67
C SER A 536 -8.30 -22.32 -26.95
N GLY A 537 -8.29 -23.66 -26.93
CA GLY A 537 -7.97 -24.46 -28.09
C GLY A 537 -6.49 -24.42 -28.50
N SER A 538 -6.18 -25.10 -29.61
CA SER A 538 -4.85 -25.07 -30.23
C SER A 538 -5.02 -24.68 -31.70
N HIS A 539 -4.43 -23.56 -32.10
CA HIS A 539 -4.61 -22.96 -33.42
C HIS A 539 -3.27 -22.83 -34.14
N GLU A 540 -3.27 -23.05 -35.45
CA GLU A 540 -2.05 -23.03 -36.26
C GLU A 540 -1.98 -21.79 -37.14
N ILE A 541 -0.80 -21.19 -37.21
CA ILE A 541 -0.42 -20.22 -38.22
C ILE A 541 0.70 -20.86 -39.06
N ALA A 542 0.29 -21.35 -40.24
CA ALA A 542 1.14 -22.04 -41.20
C ALA A 542 1.79 -21.08 -42.22
N VAL A 543 1.47 -19.80 -42.15
CA VAL A 543 2.12 -18.73 -42.92
C VAL A 543 3.21 -18.06 -42.10
N PRO A 544 4.24 -17.45 -42.72
CA PRO A 544 5.22 -16.64 -41.99
C PRO A 544 4.56 -15.49 -41.22
N VAL A 545 4.91 -15.34 -39.94
CA VAL A 545 4.63 -14.13 -39.17
C VAL A 545 5.79 -13.14 -39.38
N ALA A 546 5.48 -11.93 -39.83
CA ALA A 546 6.44 -10.88 -40.14
C ALA A 546 6.15 -9.60 -39.34
N GLY A 547 7.11 -8.68 -39.26
CA GLY A 547 6.97 -7.42 -38.51
C GLY A 547 8.27 -6.99 -37.84
N THR A 548 8.25 -5.82 -37.21
CA THR A 548 9.39 -5.28 -36.44
C THR A 548 9.05 -5.00 -34.97
N ALA A 549 7.80 -5.21 -34.57
CA ALA A 549 7.30 -4.92 -33.24
C ALA A 549 7.45 -6.09 -32.25
N GLY A 550 8.09 -7.19 -32.66
CA GLY A 550 8.17 -8.43 -31.89
C GLY A 550 6.93 -9.31 -32.04
N LEU A 551 6.72 -10.18 -31.05
CA LEU A 551 5.57 -11.06 -30.95
C LEU A 551 5.16 -11.23 -29.48
N ALA A 552 3.91 -10.90 -29.15
CA ALA A 552 3.31 -11.16 -27.85
C ALA A 552 2.29 -12.30 -27.94
N ILE A 553 2.44 -13.33 -27.10
CA ILE A 553 1.47 -14.42 -26.96
C ILE A 553 0.68 -14.25 -25.66
N THR A 554 -0.64 -14.34 -25.75
CA THR A 554 -1.55 -14.26 -24.60
C THR A 554 -2.72 -15.26 -24.73
N GLY A 555 -3.54 -15.34 -23.68
CA GLY A 555 -4.61 -16.33 -23.55
C GLY A 555 -4.08 -17.68 -23.03
N ASN A 556 -4.99 -18.58 -22.66
CA ASN A 556 -4.66 -19.86 -22.01
C ASN A 556 -4.52 -21.04 -22.99
N GLY A 557 -4.82 -20.82 -24.27
CA GLY A 557 -4.71 -21.80 -25.34
C GLY A 557 -3.31 -21.89 -25.94
N THR A 558 -3.22 -22.55 -27.09
CA THR A 558 -1.98 -22.75 -27.83
C THR A 558 -1.99 -22.02 -29.16
N VAL A 559 -0.96 -21.20 -29.40
CA VAL A 559 -0.62 -20.66 -30.72
C VAL A 559 0.52 -21.51 -31.29
N GLU A 560 0.23 -22.26 -32.36
CA GLU A 560 1.19 -23.08 -33.08
C GLU A 560 1.71 -22.32 -34.32
N LEU A 561 3.03 -22.16 -34.44
CA LEU A 561 3.69 -21.67 -35.64
C LEU A 561 4.37 -22.85 -36.34
N SER A 562 4.13 -23.02 -37.65
CA SER A 562 4.72 -24.13 -38.43
C SER A 562 5.60 -23.68 -39.61
N ALA A 563 5.63 -22.37 -39.90
CA ALA A 563 6.50 -21.75 -40.90
C ALA A 563 7.65 -20.96 -40.26
N ALA A 564 8.71 -20.66 -41.04
CA ALA A 564 9.78 -19.77 -40.61
C ALA A 564 9.23 -18.33 -40.44
N ASN A 565 9.45 -17.72 -39.27
CA ASN A 565 8.88 -16.42 -38.92
C ASN A 565 9.96 -15.34 -38.93
N PRO A 566 10.00 -14.46 -39.95
CA PRO A 566 11.07 -13.47 -40.10
C PRO A 566 10.89 -12.20 -39.25
N TYR A 567 9.84 -12.09 -38.43
CA TYR A 567 9.64 -10.91 -37.59
C TYR A 567 10.87 -10.63 -36.73
N SER A 568 11.11 -9.35 -36.43
CA SER A 568 12.15 -8.89 -35.51
C SER A 568 11.51 -8.22 -34.30
N GLY A 569 12.31 -8.01 -33.25
CA GLY A 569 11.83 -7.65 -31.92
C GLY A 569 11.63 -8.90 -31.04
N ASP A 570 11.35 -8.68 -29.77
CA ASP A 570 11.32 -9.75 -28.77
C ASP A 570 10.07 -10.65 -28.89
N THR A 571 10.22 -11.90 -28.49
CA THR A 571 9.12 -12.86 -28.35
C THR A 571 8.75 -12.96 -26.88
N ASN A 572 7.57 -12.47 -26.49
CA ASN A 572 7.08 -12.49 -25.11
C ASN A 572 5.86 -13.40 -24.99
N ILE A 573 5.98 -14.47 -24.22
CA ILE A 573 4.90 -15.43 -23.96
C ILE A 573 4.36 -15.13 -22.56
N HIS A 574 3.29 -14.33 -22.50
CA HIS A 574 2.73 -13.86 -21.22
C HIS A 574 1.88 -14.93 -20.54
N SER A 575 1.19 -15.77 -21.32
CA SER A 575 0.34 -16.85 -20.83
C SER A 575 0.13 -17.91 -21.92
N GLY A 576 -0.37 -19.09 -21.53
CA GLY A 576 -0.67 -20.17 -22.47
C GLY A 576 0.58 -20.75 -23.13
N THR A 577 0.43 -21.28 -24.34
CA THR A 577 1.53 -21.98 -25.03
C THR A 577 1.85 -21.34 -26.38
N LEU A 578 3.11 -20.96 -26.59
CA LEU A 578 3.67 -20.81 -27.94
C LEU A 578 4.28 -22.14 -28.36
N LYS A 579 3.75 -22.76 -29.41
CA LYS A 579 4.27 -24.02 -29.96
C LYS A 579 4.97 -23.79 -31.30
N LEU A 580 6.19 -24.29 -31.45
CA LEU A 580 6.93 -24.29 -32.71
C LEU A 580 6.97 -25.72 -33.28
N THR A 581 6.54 -25.90 -34.53
CA THR A 581 6.53 -27.21 -35.19
C THR A 581 7.17 -27.18 -36.58
N GLY A 582 7.58 -28.35 -37.07
CA GLY A 582 8.06 -28.51 -38.44
C GLY A 582 9.27 -27.63 -38.77
N ALA A 583 9.08 -26.62 -39.62
CA ALA A 583 10.12 -25.69 -40.08
C ALA A 583 10.09 -24.33 -39.35
N ALA A 584 9.35 -24.24 -38.24
CA ALA A 584 9.20 -23.00 -37.51
C ALA A 584 10.53 -22.53 -36.91
N THR A 585 10.80 -21.24 -37.09
CA THR A 585 11.96 -20.55 -36.52
C THR A 585 11.53 -19.15 -36.08
N ILE A 586 12.20 -18.63 -35.06
CA ILE A 586 12.06 -17.25 -34.53
C ILE A 586 13.45 -16.59 -34.44
N ALA A 587 14.30 -16.86 -35.42
CA ALA A 587 15.75 -16.61 -35.38
C ALA A 587 16.16 -15.13 -35.26
N ASN A 588 15.26 -14.20 -35.57
CA ASN A 588 15.50 -12.76 -35.50
C ASN A 588 15.03 -12.13 -34.17
N SER A 589 14.49 -12.95 -33.25
CA SER A 589 14.11 -12.51 -31.90
C SER A 589 15.33 -12.52 -31.01
N ALA A 590 15.76 -11.34 -30.54
CA ALA A 590 16.93 -11.22 -29.68
C ALA A 590 16.63 -11.74 -28.27
N ASN A 591 15.45 -11.43 -27.72
CA ASN A 591 15.00 -11.98 -26.45
C ASN A 591 13.74 -12.82 -26.64
N ILE A 592 13.78 -14.05 -26.14
CA ILE A 592 12.65 -14.96 -26.05
C ILE A 592 12.33 -15.10 -24.57
N ARG A 593 11.22 -14.54 -24.12
CA ARG A 593 10.82 -14.54 -22.71
C ARG A 593 9.56 -15.35 -22.48
N VAL A 594 9.68 -16.34 -21.61
CA VAL A 594 8.56 -17.11 -21.06
C VAL A 594 8.24 -16.50 -19.70
N HIS A 595 7.04 -15.93 -19.55
CA HIS A 595 6.59 -15.36 -18.28
C HIS A 595 5.92 -16.42 -17.39
N PRO A 596 5.82 -16.18 -16.06
CA PRO A 596 5.20 -17.12 -15.12
C PRO A 596 3.84 -17.65 -15.61
N GLY A 597 3.66 -18.98 -15.56
CA GLY A 597 2.47 -19.69 -16.01
C GLY A 597 2.39 -19.97 -17.52
N ALA A 598 3.35 -19.48 -18.31
CA ALA A 598 3.40 -19.73 -19.76
C ALA A 598 4.29 -20.92 -20.14
N THR A 599 4.13 -21.40 -21.38
CA THR A 599 4.90 -22.49 -21.95
C THR A 599 5.47 -22.14 -23.33
N LEU A 600 6.75 -22.45 -23.56
CA LEU A 600 7.33 -22.52 -24.89
C LEU A 600 7.49 -24.00 -25.28
N ASP A 601 6.71 -24.48 -26.25
CA ASP A 601 6.77 -25.86 -26.73
C ASP A 601 7.49 -25.93 -28.07
N VAL A 602 8.74 -26.41 -28.05
CA VAL A 602 9.57 -26.66 -29.22
C VAL A 602 9.74 -28.15 -29.52
N SER A 603 8.98 -29.03 -28.85
CA SER A 603 9.05 -30.48 -29.06
C SER A 603 8.64 -30.92 -30.48
N GLY A 604 7.93 -30.05 -31.21
CA GLY A 604 7.48 -30.32 -32.58
C GLY A 604 8.47 -29.97 -33.68
N VAL A 605 9.65 -29.39 -33.38
CA VAL A 605 10.69 -29.16 -34.38
C VAL A 605 11.55 -30.42 -34.58
N SER A 606 12.06 -30.63 -35.81
CA SER A 606 12.72 -31.89 -36.21
C SER A 606 14.15 -32.10 -35.67
N ALA A 607 14.72 -31.07 -35.06
CA ALA A 607 16.03 -31.06 -34.42
C ALA A 607 15.92 -30.24 -33.12
N PRO A 608 16.88 -30.29 -32.19
CA PRO A 608 16.87 -29.43 -31.01
C PRO A 608 16.66 -27.96 -31.40
N PHE A 609 15.82 -27.26 -30.65
CA PHE A 609 15.62 -25.83 -30.85
C PHE A 609 16.91 -25.08 -30.53
N THR A 610 17.56 -24.58 -31.57
CA THR A 610 18.88 -23.96 -31.44
C THR A 610 18.73 -22.45 -31.26
N LEU A 611 19.19 -21.93 -30.13
CA LEU A 611 19.37 -20.51 -29.89
C LEU A 611 20.65 -20.05 -30.62
N ALA A 612 20.51 -19.09 -31.52
CA ALA A 612 21.62 -18.50 -32.25
C ALA A 612 22.40 -17.50 -31.39
N GLY A 613 23.65 -17.20 -31.78
CA GLY A 613 24.45 -16.19 -31.11
C GLY A 613 23.75 -14.82 -31.08
N GLY A 614 23.68 -14.21 -29.89
CA GLY A 614 22.93 -12.97 -29.65
C GLY A 614 21.46 -13.18 -29.24
N GLN A 615 20.97 -14.43 -29.16
CA GLN A 615 19.67 -14.73 -28.58
C GLN A 615 19.78 -15.02 -27.08
N THR A 616 18.82 -14.52 -26.31
CA THR A 616 18.63 -14.83 -24.90
C THR A 616 17.28 -15.51 -24.70
N LEU A 617 17.26 -16.69 -24.08
CA LEU A 617 16.06 -17.34 -23.58
C LEU A 617 15.91 -17.04 -22.09
N HIS A 618 14.91 -16.23 -21.74
CA HIS A 618 14.48 -15.98 -20.37
C HIS A 618 13.39 -16.99 -20.00
N ASN A 619 13.74 -17.98 -19.20
CA ASN A 619 12.84 -18.97 -18.63
C ASN A 619 12.56 -18.59 -17.17
N ASP A 620 11.65 -17.63 -16.96
CA ASP A 620 11.37 -17.05 -15.63
C ASP A 620 10.85 -18.12 -14.65
N SER A 621 10.73 -17.80 -13.36
CA SER A 621 10.16 -18.73 -12.37
C SER A 621 8.75 -19.20 -12.78
N ASN A 622 8.38 -20.45 -12.45
CA ASN A 622 7.04 -21.01 -12.72
C ASN A 622 6.67 -21.05 -14.22
N THR A 623 7.63 -21.36 -15.09
CA THR A 623 7.42 -21.55 -16.53
C THR A 623 7.84 -22.94 -16.99
N THR A 624 7.51 -23.29 -18.23
CA THR A 624 7.98 -24.54 -18.83
C THR A 624 8.44 -24.35 -20.26
N VAL A 625 9.61 -24.90 -20.59
CA VAL A 625 10.09 -25.11 -21.96
C VAL A 625 10.02 -26.61 -22.26
N VAL A 626 9.31 -26.99 -23.32
CA VAL A 626 9.12 -28.39 -23.73
C VAL A 626 9.87 -28.65 -25.02
N GLY A 627 10.63 -29.74 -25.09
CA GLY A 627 11.51 -30.09 -26.20
C GLY A 627 12.98 -29.75 -25.95
N ASN A 628 13.87 -30.45 -26.67
CA ASN A 628 15.32 -30.28 -26.55
C ASN A 628 15.76 -28.88 -27.00
N VAL A 629 16.61 -28.23 -26.20
CA VAL A 629 17.18 -26.90 -26.49
C VAL A 629 18.70 -26.99 -26.60
N ALA A 630 19.27 -26.29 -27.58
CA ALA A 630 20.71 -26.14 -27.74
C ALA A 630 21.10 -24.65 -27.82
N ALA A 631 22.03 -24.19 -27.00
CA ALA A 631 22.52 -22.83 -27.02
C ALA A 631 23.85 -22.74 -27.77
N ALA A 632 23.89 -22.05 -28.91
CA ALA A 632 25.11 -21.86 -29.69
C ALA A 632 26.04 -20.80 -29.08
N SER A 633 27.24 -20.65 -29.66
CA SER A 633 28.20 -19.60 -29.27
C SER A 633 27.55 -18.21 -29.24
N GLY A 634 27.64 -17.53 -28.10
CA GLY A 634 27.07 -16.21 -27.86
C GLY A 634 25.57 -16.20 -27.54
N ALA A 635 24.92 -17.36 -27.41
CA ALA A 635 23.56 -17.46 -26.90
C ALA A 635 23.56 -17.54 -25.36
N VAL A 636 22.48 -17.03 -24.76
CA VAL A 636 22.28 -17.03 -23.31
C VAL A 636 20.98 -17.74 -22.96
N VAL A 637 21.01 -18.60 -21.94
CA VAL A 637 19.83 -19.17 -21.29
C VAL A 637 19.83 -18.68 -19.85
N THR A 638 18.74 -18.09 -19.38
CA THR A 638 18.66 -17.51 -18.03
C THR A 638 17.31 -17.72 -17.37
N GLY A 639 17.29 -17.84 -16.04
CA GLY A 639 16.08 -17.82 -15.22
C GLY A 639 15.95 -19.02 -14.29
N ALA A 640 14.75 -19.22 -13.77
CA ALA A 640 14.40 -20.16 -12.69
C ALA A 640 13.19 -21.06 -13.06
N GLY A 641 12.92 -21.21 -14.35
CA GLY A 641 11.84 -22.05 -14.87
C GLY A 641 12.22 -23.53 -14.99
N ALA A 642 11.37 -24.29 -15.67
CA ALA A 642 11.60 -25.70 -15.95
C ALA A 642 11.88 -25.95 -17.44
N PHE A 643 12.79 -26.89 -17.74
CA PHE A 643 12.92 -27.56 -19.02
C PHE A 643 12.41 -29.00 -18.86
N ALA A 644 11.47 -29.41 -19.72
CA ALA A 644 10.90 -30.76 -19.68
C ALA A 644 11.79 -31.83 -20.32
N ASP A 645 12.79 -31.42 -21.10
CA ASP A 645 13.69 -32.29 -21.86
C ASP A 645 15.15 -31.79 -21.73
N ASN A 646 16.03 -32.12 -22.68
CA ASN A 646 17.47 -31.87 -22.56
C ASN A 646 17.89 -30.43 -22.87
N LEU A 647 18.96 -29.98 -22.22
CA LEU A 647 19.61 -28.69 -22.45
C LEU A 647 21.10 -28.88 -22.81
N ASP A 648 21.50 -28.46 -24.01
CA ASP A 648 22.89 -28.52 -24.51
C ASP A 648 23.50 -27.11 -24.64
N MET A 649 24.49 -26.79 -23.81
CA MET A 649 25.21 -25.52 -23.81
C MET A 649 26.53 -25.66 -24.58
N GLN A 650 26.58 -25.14 -25.81
CA GLN A 650 27.74 -25.28 -26.69
C GLN A 650 28.86 -24.30 -26.32
N ALA A 651 30.05 -24.51 -26.89
CA ALA A 651 31.20 -23.63 -26.69
C ALA A 651 30.84 -22.15 -26.96
N GLY A 652 31.13 -21.27 -25.99
CA GLY A 652 30.85 -19.83 -26.06
C GLY A 652 29.43 -19.42 -25.65
N SER A 653 28.57 -20.34 -25.24
CA SER A 653 27.24 -20.04 -24.69
C SER A 653 27.28 -19.78 -23.17
N THR A 654 26.23 -19.18 -22.61
CA THR A 654 26.11 -18.91 -21.17
C THR A 654 24.79 -19.44 -20.61
N LEU A 655 24.85 -20.22 -19.54
CA LEU A 655 23.72 -20.61 -18.71
C LEU A 655 23.78 -19.80 -17.41
N ARG A 656 22.74 -19.04 -17.12
CA ARG A 656 22.61 -18.23 -15.90
C ARG A 656 21.42 -18.72 -15.09
N ILE A 657 21.67 -19.32 -13.95
CA ILE A 657 20.60 -19.78 -13.06
C ILE A 657 20.05 -18.57 -12.32
N GLY A 658 18.75 -18.35 -12.32
CA GLY A 658 18.14 -17.17 -11.70
C GLY A 658 18.47 -15.84 -12.40
N ALA A 659 18.07 -14.75 -11.75
CA ALA A 659 18.37 -13.38 -12.10
C ALA A 659 19.79 -12.97 -11.69
N ALA A 660 20.24 -11.79 -12.14
CA ALA A 660 21.51 -11.22 -11.67
C ALA A 660 21.36 -10.66 -10.24
N GLY A 661 22.11 -11.19 -9.28
CA GLY A 661 21.90 -11.01 -7.84
C GLY A 661 20.85 -11.98 -7.30
N LEU A 662 20.96 -12.33 -6.02
CA LEU A 662 19.92 -13.11 -5.35
C LEU A 662 18.72 -12.21 -5.06
N PRO A 663 17.48 -12.60 -5.44
CA PRO A 663 16.29 -11.87 -5.03
C PRO A 663 16.21 -11.76 -3.50
N ILE A 664 15.74 -10.62 -3.01
CA ILE A 664 15.52 -10.41 -1.57
C ILE A 664 14.08 -10.80 -1.26
N ALA A 665 13.90 -11.80 -0.41
CA ALA A 665 12.60 -12.25 0.08
C ALA A 665 12.03 -11.23 1.10
N SER A 666 12.88 -10.82 2.05
CA SER A 666 12.56 -9.80 3.05
C SER A 666 13.84 -9.21 3.62
N SER A 667 13.75 -8.00 4.16
CA SER A 667 14.87 -7.32 4.83
C SER A 667 14.38 -6.59 6.07
N LEU A 668 15.06 -6.80 7.19
CA LEU A 668 14.77 -6.11 8.45
C LEU A 668 15.18 -4.63 8.37
N ALA A 669 14.20 -3.74 8.51
CA ALA A 669 14.39 -2.30 8.60
C ALA A 669 14.51 -1.86 10.06
N LEU A 670 15.50 -1.01 10.36
CA LEU A 670 15.69 -0.46 11.70
C LEU A 670 14.52 0.47 12.07
N ILE A 671 13.85 0.16 13.18
CA ILE A 671 12.90 1.06 13.84
C ILE A 671 13.69 2.02 14.74
N ASP A 672 14.40 1.48 15.72
CA ASP A 672 15.20 2.27 16.67
C ASP A 672 16.27 1.40 17.34
N ASN A 673 17.49 1.92 17.43
CA ASN A 673 18.60 1.33 18.19
C ASN A 673 19.04 2.22 19.36
N PHE A 674 18.29 3.30 19.63
CA PHE A 674 18.48 4.23 20.74
C PHE A 674 19.82 5.01 20.79
N ASP A 675 20.80 4.67 19.95
CA ASP A 675 22.14 5.29 19.88
C ASP A 675 22.10 6.76 19.49
N SER A 676 21.05 7.17 18.77
CA SER A 676 20.88 8.56 18.36
C SER A 676 20.56 9.51 19.52
N TYR A 677 20.16 8.98 20.68
CA TYR A 677 19.73 9.77 21.83
C TYR A 677 20.89 10.10 22.77
N ASN A 678 20.91 11.34 23.29
CA ASN A 678 21.95 11.76 24.22
C ASN A 678 21.64 11.30 25.66
N ASN A 679 22.45 10.38 26.18
CA ASN A 679 22.26 9.78 27.51
C ASN A 679 23.15 10.39 28.63
N SER A 680 23.90 11.47 28.35
CA SER A 680 25.00 11.98 29.22
C SER A 680 24.63 12.34 30.66
N THR A 681 23.34 12.37 31.02
CA THR A 681 22.85 12.58 32.39
C THR A 681 21.72 11.62 32.82
N ASN A 682 21.63 10.41 32.24
CA ASN A 682 20.52 9.46 32.45
C ASN A 682 19.15 10.15 32.35
N GLN A 683 18.92 10.79 31.21
CA GLN A 683 17.68 11.53 31.00
C GLN A 683 16.54 10.56 30.67
N ASN A 684 15.33 10.95 31.06
CA ASN A 684 14.18 10.06 31.11
C ASN A 684 13.27 10.35 29.93
N ILE A 685 12.54 9.33 29.52
CA ILE A 685 11.47 9.41 28.54
C ILE A 685 10.21 9.90 29.28
N GLY A 686 9.58 10.97 28.77
CA GLY A 686 8.27 11.42 29.25
C GLY A 686 8.16 12.72 30.08
N ALA A 687 9.01 13.74 29.91
CA ALA A 687 8.78 15.07 30.52
C ALA A 687 8.54 16.17 29.49
N HIS A 688 7.28 16.39 29.08
CA HIS A 688 6.92 17.54 28.24
C HIS A 688 7.15 18.86 29.01
N GLY A 689 8.13 19.63 28.57
CA GLY A 689 8.39 20.99 29.06
C GLY A 689 9.84 21.44 28.92
N ASN A 690 10.80 20.52 29.05
CA ASN A 690 12.22 20.67 28.73
C ASN A 690 12.95 19.36 29.15
N GLY A 691 13.30 18.46 28.21
CA GLY A 691 14.21 17.34 28.48
C GLY A 691 13.76 15.91 28.17
N ASP A 692 12.79 15.70 27.27
CA ASP A 692 12.64 14.36 26.66
C ASP A 692 13.81 14.07 25.71
N VAL A 693 14.49 12.96 25.95
CA VAL A 693 15.67 12.53 25.18
C VAL A 693 15.34 12.06 23.77
N THR A 694 14.13 11.57 23.55
CA THR A 694 13.75 11.00 22.26
C THR A 694 13.06 12.00 21.35
N GLY A 695 12.72 13.18 21.87
CA GLY A 695 12.04 14.23 21.12
C GLY A 695 10.60 13.87 20.71
N GLY A 696 9.93 13.03 21.49
CA GLY A 696 8.57 12.54 21.28
C GLY A 696 8.47 11.27 20.44
N LYS A 697 9.61 10.65 20.09
CA LYS A 697 9.60 9.36 19.37
C LYS A 697 9.17 8.21 20.27
N TRP A 698 9.57 8.25 21.54
CA TRP A 698 9.08 7.35 22.57
C TRP A 698 8.38 8.17 23.63
N ASP A 699 7.15 7.78 23.92
CA ASP A 699 6.38 8.35 24.99
C ASP A 699 6.57 7.50 26.25
N GLY A 700 6.81 8.18 27.37
CA GLY A 700 6.84 7.51 28.66
C GLY A 700 5.43 7.06 29.01
N VAL A 701 5.27 5.82 29.48
CA VAL A 701 3.97 5.38 30.00
C VAL A 701 3.69 6.15 31.29
N PHE A 702 2.60 6.94 31.31
CA PHE A 702 2.12 7.89 32.34
C PHE A 702 2.61 9.35 32.29
N ASP A 703 1.67 10.25 32.62
CA ASP A 703 1.66 11.72 32.63
C ASP A 703 2.95 12.42 33.12
N GLY A 704 3.89 12.68 32.22
CA GLY A 704 4.81 13.82 32.36
C GLY A 704 5.91 13.72 33.43
N THR A 705 6.18 12.54 34.00
CA THR A 705 7.27 12.33 34.98
C THR A 705 8.22 11.19 34.55
N ASN A 706 9.42 11.09 35.13
CA ASN A 706 10.48 10.16 34.69
C ASN A 706 10.04 8.67 34.65
N ASN A 707 9.73 8.10 33.46
CA ASN A 707 8.99 6.83 33.34
C ASN A 707 9.68 5.72 32.51
N GLY A 708 10.73 6.03 31.76
CA GLY A 708 11.70 5.09 31.18
C GLY A 708 13.04 5.82 31.02
N GLN A 709 14.17 5.13 30.84
CA GLN A 709 15.45 5.81 30.56
C GLN A 709 16.12 5.23 29.33
N ILE A 710 16.82 6.10 28.61
CA ILE A 710 17.88 5.67 27.70
C ILE A 710 19.15 5.58 28.53
N VAL A 711 19.72 4.38 28.61
CA VAL A 711 20.91 4.09 29.40
C VAL A 711 21.98 3.44 28.53
N ASP A 712 23.19 3.99 28.56
CA ASP A 712 24.44 3.23 28.57
C ASP A 712 25.64 4.14 28.90
N ASN A 713 26.12 4.10 30.15
CA ASN A 713 27.13 5.03 30.65
C ASN A 713 28.58 4.56 30.37
N ALA A 714 28.76 3.50 29.56
CA ALA A 714 30.06 2.93 29.22
C ALA A 714 30.46 3.21 27.75
N ASN A 715 29.51 3.18 26.81
CA ASN A 715 29.71 3.54 25.41
C ASN A 715 28.50 4.36 24.88
N PRO A 716 28.64 5.66 24.57
CA PRO A 716 27.52 6.48 24.08
C PRO A 716 27.01 6.10 22.67
N ALA A 717 27.43 4.95 22.12
CA ALA A 717 27.03 4.40 20.83
C ALA A 717 26.48 2.96 20.97
N ASP A 718 25.98 2.60 22.15
CA ASP A 718 25.29 1.34 22.45
C ASP A 718 24.20 1.59 23.51
N ASN A 719 23.35 2.57 23.26
CA ASN A 719 22.30 2.98 24.17
C ASN A 719 21.13 1.99 24.13
N ALA A 720 20.49 1.75 25.26
CA ALA A 720 19.28 0.92 25.31
C ALA A 720 18.14 1.58 26.10
N LEU A 721 16.90 1.21 25.79
CA LEU A 721 15.72 1.59 26.56
C LEU A 721 15.52 0.62 27.72
N VAL A 722 15.47 1.16 28.94
CA VAL A 722 15.17 0.41 30.16
C VAL A 722 13.83 0.81 30.77
N ALA A 723 13.04 -0.18 31.17
CA ALA A 723 11.81 0.00 31.94
C ALA A 723 12.10 -0.06 33.45
N PHE A 724 11.47 0.85 34.23
CA PHE A 724 11.61 0.90 35.68
C PHE A 724 10.27 0.81 36.38
N GLY A 725 10.07 -0.21 37.20
CA GLY A 725 8.94 -0.28 38.10
C GLY A 725 9.01 0.66 39.29
N ILE A 726 7.91 0.79 40.03
CA ILE A 726 7.90 1.38 41.38
C ILE A 726 7.76 0.28 42.43
N PRO A 727 8.76 0.07 43.28
CA PRO A 727 8.69 -0.92 44.34
C PRO A 727 7.50 -0.70 45.27
N GLY A 728 6.72 -1.76 45.51
CA GLY A 728 5.73 -1.80 46.59
C GLY A 728 4.42 -1.06 46.34
N GLN A 729 4.13 -0.60 45.11
CA GLN A 729 2.84 0.04 44.77
C GLN A 729 1.69 -0.93 44.41
N GLY A 730 1.86 -2.23 44.64
CA GLY A 730 0.80 -3.20 44.39
C GLY A 730 0.46 -3.27 42.89
N ALA A 731 -0.81 -3.08 42.51
CA ALA A 731 -1.24 -3.08 41.11
C ALA A 731 -0.79 -1.82 40.34
N GLY A 732 -0.58 -0.68 41.02
CA GLY A 732 -0.31 0.62 40.38
C GLY A 732 1.18 0.96 40.15
N GLY A 733 1.99 0.01 39.69
CA GLY A 733 3.47 0.14 39.68
C GLY A 733 4.16 0.12 38.31
N TRP A 734 3.41 0.01 37.21
CA TRP A 734 3.98 -0.20 35.86
C TRP A 734 4.53 1.09 35.25
N ARG A 735 5.77 1.06 34.72
CA ARG A 735 6.33 2.15 33.89
C ARG A 735 7.22 1.63 32.77
N GLY A 736 7.41 2.45 31.74
CA GLY A 736 8.36 2.18 30.67
C GLY A 736 8.18 3.17 29.53
N GLY A 737 8.23 2.68 28.29
CA GLY A 737 8.10 3.50 27.09
C GLY A 737 7.29 2.80 26.01
N VAL A 738 6.59 3.60 25.21
CA VAL A 738 5.81 3.15 24.06
C VAL A 738 6.06 4.08 22.88
N THR A 739 6.02 3.55 21.67
CA THR A 739 6.13 4.35 20.45
C THR A 739 4.98 4.05 19.50
N ASN A 740 4.57 5.06 18.73
CA ASN A 740 3.61 4.90 17.65
C ASN A 740 4.36 4.48 16.38
N LEU A 741 4.14 3.25 15.94
CA LEU A 741 4.79 2.65 14.78
C LEU A 741 4.38 3.31 13.46
N ALA A 742 3.17 3.87 13.37
CA ALA A 742 2.70 4.56 12.18
C ALA A 742 3.15 6.03 12.09
N ALA A 743 3.31 6.71 13.23
CA ALA A 743 3.47 8.16 13.28
C ALA A 743 4.90 8.66 13.60
N ASN A 744 5.71 7.87 14.33
CA ASN A 744 6.98 8.36 14.88
C ASN A 744 8.21 8.03 14.01
N PHE A 745 8.04 7.24 12.96
CA PHE A 745 9.11 6.79 12.06
C PHE A 745 8.87 7.25 10.61
N PRO A 746 9.92 7.33 9.77
CA PRO A 746 9.80 7.85 8.40
C PRO A 746 8.87 7.05 7.49
N THR A 747 8.64 5.78 7.82
CA THR A 747 7.74 4.86 7.15
C THR A 747 6.80 4.27 8.21
N ASP A 748 5.56 3.99 7.80
CA ASP A 748 4.62 3.26 8.65
C ASP A 748 5.15 1.84 8.87
N VAL A 749 5.41 1.50 10.13
CA VAL A 749 5.89 0.18 10.55
C VAL A 749 4.90 -0.51 11.49
N SER A 750 3.62 -0.11 11.44
CA SER A 750 2.52 -0.80 12.11
C SER A 750 2.11 -2.08 11.37
N LEU A 751 1.31 -2.94 12.02
CA LEU A 751 0.79 -4.17 11.41
C LEU A 751 -0.74 -4.14 11.29
N PRO A 752 -1.29 -3.94 10.07
CA PRO A 752 -2.74 -3.97 9.82
C PRO A 752 -3.39 -5.35 10.00
N ASP A 753 -4.72 -5.39 10.11
CA ASP A 753 -5.50 -6.65 10.10
C ASP A 753 -5.30 -7.38 8.78
N GLY A 754 -5.08 -8.69 8.83
CA GLY A 754 -4.90 -9.53 7.64
C GLY A 754 -3.45 -9.69 7.17
N ASP A 755 -2.50 -8.95 7.74
CA ASP A 755 -1.10 -8.98 7.35
C ASP A 755 -0.24 -9.77 8.36
N THR A 756 1.00 -10.08 7.95
CA THR A 756 2.03 -10.72 8.78
C THR A 756 3.31 -9.90 8.76
N ALA A 757 3.98 -9.76 9.91
CA ALA A 757 5.28 -9.09 10.01
C ALA A 757 6.16 -9.70 11.10
N THR A 758 7.48 -9.52 10.96
CA THR A 758 8.46 -9.94 11.97
C THR A 758 9.06 -8.73 12.67
N TYR A 759 8.99 -8.71 14.01
CA TYR A 759 9.63 -7.71 14.85
C TYR A 759 10.83 -8.33 15.57
N PHE A 760 12.02 -7.81 15.32
CA PHE A 760 13.24 -8.20 16.03
C PHE A 760 13.58 -7.18 17.11
N PHE A 761 14.07 -7.64 18.25
CA PHE A 761 14.71 -6.81 19.27
C PHE A 761 15.64 -7.64 20.14
N GLN A 762 16.60 -6.99 20.80
CA GLN A 762 17.39 -7.59 21.86
C GLN A 762 16.77 -7.29 23.23
N VAL A 763 16.82 -8.26 24.14
CA VAL A 763 16.38 -8.10 25.54
C VAL A 763 17.46 -8.54 26.51
N MET A 764 17.65 -7.80 27.60
CA MET A 764 18.62 -8.13 28.66
C MET A 764 18.02 -7.92 30.05
N ASN A 765 18.24 -8.87 30.95
CA ASN A 765 18.02 -8.69 32.39
C ASN A 765 19.33 -8.21 33.05
N GLU A 766 19.30 -7.13 33.84
CA GLU A 766 20.51 -6.64 34.53
C GLU A 766 20.90 -7.48 35.76
N GLY A 767 20.00 -8.29 36.31
CA GLY A 767 20.28 -9.09 37.51
C GLY A 767 20.30 -8.30 38.82
N ASN A 768 19.72 -7.11 38.84
CA ASN A 768 19.74 -6.22 39.99
C ASN A 768 18.64 -6.53 41.03
N ALA A 769 17.47 -6.98 40.58
CA ALA A 769 16.31 -7.28 41.41
C ALA A 769 15.36 -8.25 40.67
N TYR A 770 14.21 -8.57 41.26
CA TYR A 770 13.19 -9.38 40.61
C TYR A 770 12.64 -8.66 39.37
N ALA A 771 12.72 -9.30 38.21
CA ALA A 771 12.19 -8.79 36.95
C ALA A 771 10.71 -9.18 36.79
N ASP A 772 9.90 -8.22 36.36
CA ASP A 772 8.50 -8.36 35.94
C ASP A 772 8.24 -7.30 34.87
N THR A 773 8.45 -7.66 33.60
CA THR A 773 8.48 -6.70 32.49
C THR A 773 7.87 -7.28 31.22
N MET A 774 6.85 -6.62 30.67
CA MET A 774 6.27 -6.94 29.36
C MET A 774 6.94 -6.15 28.25
N ILE A 775 6.99 -6.76 27.07
CA ILE A 775 7.44 -6.14 25.82
C ILE A 775 6.47 -6.60 24.74
N GLY A 776 6.08 -5.74 23.80
CA GLY A 776 5.36 -6.20 22.62
C GLY A 776 4.46 -5.16 21.98
N LEU A 777 3.41 -5.63 21.32
CA LEU A 777 2.57 -4.84 20.41
C LEU A 777 1.15 -4.64 20.93
N THR A 778 0.57 -3.48 20.62
CA THR A 778 -0.81 -3.10 20.99
C THR A 778 -1.45 -2.20 19.94
N GLU A 779 -2.77 -2.02 20.01
CA GLU A 779 -3.57 -1.25 19.05
C GLU A 779 -3.42 0.26 19.14
N THR A 780 -3.15 0.83 20.33
CA THR A 780 -3.01 2.29 20.49
C THR A 780 -2.06 2.66 21.61
N LEU A 781 -1.61 3.92 21.64
CA LEU A 781 -0.83 4.47 22.77
C LEU A 781 -1.66 4.65 24.06
N GLY A 782 -3.00 4.65 23.96
CA GLY A 782 -3.91 4.94 25.07
C GLY A 782 -4.31 3.73 25.91
N SER A 783 -3.90 2.52 25.51
CA SER A 783 -4.26 1.27 26.17
C SER A 783 -3.38 0.92 27.36
N LEU A 784 -2.16 1.48 27.52
CA LEU A 784 -1.28 1.11 28.65
C LEU A 784 -1.77 1.70 29.99
N ASP A 785 -2.46 0.93 30.83
CA ASP A 785 -2.96 1.27 32.17
C ASP A 785 -1.92 0.98 33.28
N ILE A 786 -1.75 1.93 34.20
CA ILE A 786 -0.77 1.87 35.31
C ILE A 786 -1.11 0.77 36.30
N ASN A 787 -2.39 0.38 36.32
CA ASN A 787 -2.92 -0.56 37.27
C ASN A 787 -2.88 -2.01 36.74
N ASP A 788 -2.81 -2.20 35.42
CA ASP A 788 -2.84 -3.55 34.83
C ASP A 788 -2.27 -3.65 33.40
N ALA A 789 -0.96 -3.43 33.25
CA ALA A 789 -0.23 -3.58 31.98
C ALA A 789 -0.41 -4.94 31.27
N TRP A 790 -0.87 -5.96 32.00
CA TRP A 790 -1.14 -7.28 31.43
C TRP A 790 -2.30 -7.28 30.43
N GLN A 791 -3.21 -6.30 30.48
CA GLN A 791 -4.37 -6.24 29.59
C GLN A 791 -4.11 -5.48 28.29
N ASP A 792 -2.93 -4.89 28.16
CA ASP A 792 -2.73 -3.79 27.22
C ASP A 792 -1.98 -4.23 25.98
N PHE A 793 -1.30 -5.38 26.00
CA PHE A 793 -0.58 -5.94 24.86
C PHE A 793 -1.36 -7.09 24.21
N SER A 794 -1.53 -7.03 22.89
CA SER A 794 -2.06 -8.16 22.10
C SER A 794 -1.00 -9.25 21.95
N VAL A 795 0.23 -8.85 21.60
CA VAL A 795 1.42 -9.71 21.49
C VAL A 795 2.33 -9.38 22.66
N MET A 796 2.60 -10.35 23.55
CA MET A 796 3.20 -10.06 24.86
C MET A 796 4.17 -11.15 25.34
N PRO A 797 5.42 -11.18 24.83
CA PRO A 797 6.52 -11.74 25.60
C PRO A 797 6.78 -10.91 26.87
N PHE A 798 7.26 -11.56 27.93
CA PHE A 798 7.59 -10.90 29.18
C PHE A 798 8.77 -11.58 29.88
N VAL A 799 9.51 -10.81 30.66
CA VAL A 799 10.61 -11.28 31.50
C VAL A 799 10.12 -11.40 32.95
N ALA A 800 10.35 -12.56 33.56
CA ALA A 800 10.00 -12.79 34.96
C ALA A 800 11.06 -13.62 35.71
N GLY A 801 11.41 -13.20 36.94
CA GLY A 801 12.20 -14.02 37.87
C GLY A 801 13.24 -13.26 38.71
N ASN A 802 13.90 -13.99 39.63
CA ASN A 802 14.98 -13.44 40.45
C ASN A 802 16.29 -13.30 39.67
N PRO A 803 17.23 -12.45 40.14
CA PRO A 803 18.60 -12.43 39.64
C PRO A 803 19.22 -13.82 39.56
N GLY A 804 19.86 -14.13 38.43
CA GLY A 804 20.45 -15.42 38.10
C GLY A 804 19.47 -16.53 37.71
N SER A 805 18.16 -16.23 37.70
CA SER A 805 17.12 -17.18 37.31
C SER A 805 15.94 -16.54 36.57
N ALA A 806 16.14 -15.37 35.95
CA ALA A 806 15.12 -14.71 35.16
C ALA A 806 14.87 -15.49 33.84
N GLN A 807 13.64 -15.41 33.33
CA GLN A 807 13.24 -16.12 32.12
C GLN A 807 12.45 -15.19 31.21
N LEU A 808 12.66 -15.30 29.90
CA LEU A 808 11.76 -14.78 28.88
C LEU A 808 10.62 -15.78 28.68
N LYS A 809 9.38 -15.30 28.65
CA LYS A 809 8.16 -16.10 28.70
C LYS A 809 7.09 -15.51 27.78
N ALA A 810 6.15 -16.35 27.34
CA ALA A 810 4.90 -15.93 26.70
C ALA A 810 3.81 -16.96 27.03
N ALA A 811 2.57 -16.50 27.21
CA ALA A 811 1.43 -17.36 27.58
C ALA A 811 1.71 -18.30 28.77
N GLY A 812 2.54 -17.85 29.73
CA GLY A 812 2.96 -18.63 30.90
C GLY A 812 4.06 -19.67 30.65
N GLN A 813 4.41 -19.95 29.39
CA GLN A 813 5.49 -20.87 28.99
C GLN A 813 6.86 -20.18 29.01
N THR A 814 7.92 -20.96 29.19
CA THR A 814 9.30 -20.45 29.13
C THR A 814 9.80 -20.51 27.70
N ILE A 815 10.24 -19.37 27.16
CA ILE A 815 10.86 -19.24 25.83
C ILE A 815 12.36 -19.49 25.97
N ALA A 816 13.04 -18.72 26.82
CA ALA A 816 14.47 -18.84 27.06
C ALA A 816 14.84 -18.43 28.51
N PRO A 817 15.80 -19.12 29.16
CA PRO A 817 16.42 -18.60 30.39
C PRO A 817 17.29 -17.39 30.06
N LEU A 818 17.24 -16.35 30.87
CA LEU A 818 18.10 -15.16 30.69
C LEU A 818 19.29 -15.23 31.64
N VAL A 819 20.48 -15.00 31.10
CA VAL A 819 21.70 -14.81 31.89
C VAL A 819 21.85 -13.31 32.18
N ASP A 820 22.02 -12.96 33.45
CA ASP A 820 22.16 -11.56 33.87
C ASP A 820 23.32 -10.88 33.14
N GLY A 821 23.03 -9.74 32.51
CA GLY A 821 23.99 -8.95 31.75
C GLY A 821 24.32 -9.48 30.35
N GLN A 822 23.60 -10.49 29.83
CA GLN A 822 23.74 -10.94 28.44
C GLN A 822 22.51 -10.56 27.61
N TRP A 823 22.75 -10.10 26.38
CA TRP A 823 21.70 -9.85 25.38
C TRP A 823 21.15 -11.16 24.82
N GLN A 824 19.82 -11.22 24.72
CA GLN A 824 19.06 -12.26 24.06
C GLN A 824 18.39 -11.67 22.83
N ASN A 825 18.64 -12.24 21.65
CA ASN A 825 17.93 -11.87 20.43
C ASN A 825 16.54 -12.51 20.43
N VAL A 826 15.52 -11.76 20.01
CA VAL A 826 14.13 -12.19 19.93
C VAL A 826 13.52 -11.75 18.60
N TRP A 827 12.88 -12.66 17.89
CA TRP A 827 12.03 -12.36 16.74
C TRP A 827 10.59 -12.76 17.09
N LEU A 828 9.66 -11.83 16.88
CA LEU A 828 8.22 -12.07 16.96
C LEU A 828 7.68 -12.08 15.54
N VAL A 829 7.34 -13.26 15.02
CA VAL A 829 6.63 -13.38 13.74
C VAL A 829 5.15 -13.31 14.04
N VAL A 830 4.51 -12.19 13.74
CA VAL A 830 3.14 -11.87 14.15
C VAL A 830 2.22 -11.99 12.95
N ASP A 831 1.26 -12.92 13.03
CA ASP A 831 0.19 -13.09 12.06
C ASP A 831 -1.06 -12.41 12.62
N ASN A 832 -1.31 -11.18 12.14
CA ASN A 832 -2.49 -10.43 12.54
C ASN A 832 -3.72 -10.85 11.73
N ALA A 833 -3.66 -11.80 10.80
CA ALA A 833 -4.87 -12.41 10.24
C ALA A 833 -5.41 -13.48 11.21
N ASN A 834 -4.55 -14.38 11.65
CA ASN A 834 -4.88 -15.51 12.51
C ASN A 834 -4.82 -15.19 14.02
N LYS A 835 -4.35 -14.00 14.39
CA LYS A 835 -4.21 -13.53 15.78
C LYS A 835 -3.28 -14.44 16.58
N THR A 836 -2.16 -14.80 15.96
CA THR A 836 -1.11 -15.66 16.53
C THR A 836 0.26 -15.05 16.31
N PHE A 837 1.23 -15.46 17.11
CA PHE A 837 2.63 -15.13 16.87
C PHE A 837 3.55 -16.28 17.24
N ASP A 838 4.65 -16.39 16.50
CA ASP A 838 5.77 -17.27 16.80
C ASP A 838 6.90 -16.46 17.44
N VAL A 839 7.68 -17.11 18.30
CA VAL A 839 8.85 -16.54 18.95
C VAL A 839 10.07 -17.35 18.60
N TYR A 840 11.03 -16.70 17.95
CA TYR A 840 12.36 -17.23 17.70
C TYR A 840 13.36 -16.52 18.61
N THR A 841 14.42 -17.20 19.02
CA THR A 841 15.46 -16.64 19.88
C THR A 841 16.85 -17.13 19.50
N SER A 842 17.86 -16.32 19.79
CA SER A 842 19.28 -16.69 19.65
C SER A 842 20.18 -15.79 20.50
N THR A 843 21.49 -16.08 20.56
CA THR A 843 22.48 -15.21 21.21
C THR A 843 23.58 -14.83 20.23
N GLY A 844 24.19 -13.66 20.39
CA GLY A 844 25.27 -13.22 19.51
C GLY A 844 24.78 -12.99 18.08
N ASP A 845 25.53 -13.51 17.11
CA ASP A 845 25.28 -13.28 15.67
C ASP A 845 24.42 -14.39 15.01
N ASP A 846 23.94 -15.36 15.80
CA ASP A 846 23.16 -16.48 15.29
C ASP A 846 21.78 -16.03 14.77
N GLN A 847 21.26 -16.73 13.75
CA GLN A 847 19.87 -16.56 13.26
C GLN A 847 18.84 -17.03 14.30
N GLY A 848 17.59 -16.61 14.12
CA GLY A 848 16.50 -16.99 15.01
C GLY A 848 16.18 -18.48 14.97
N VAL A 849 16.18 -19.12 16.15
CA VAL A 849 15.73 -20.51 16.31
C VAL A 849 14.35 -20.52 16.96
N LEU A 850 13.40 -21.27 16.39
CA LEU A 850 12.02 -21.34 16.89
C LEU A 850 12.01 -21.84 18.33
N ALA A 851 11.52 -21.00 19.23
CA ALA A 851 11.43 -21.29 20.66
C ALA A 851 9.98 -21.57 21.09
N LEU A 852 9.01 -20.90 20.47
CA LEU A 852 7.59 -21.09 20.74
C LEU A 852 6.77 -20.74 19.48
N ASN A 853 5.73 -21.50 19.18
CA ASN A 853 4.90 -21.31 17.99
C ASN A 853 3.41 -21.17 18.31
N ASP A 854 2.66 -20.59 17.37
CA ASP A 854 1.21 -20.42 17.36
C ASP A 854 0.66 -19.83 18.66
N VAL A 855 1.36 -18.86 19.25
CA VAL A 855 0.93 -18.23 20.49
C VAL A 855 -0.22 -17.29 20.17
N GLY A 856 -1.42 -17.60 20.66
CA GLY A 856 -2.58 -16.73 20.47
C GLY A 856 -2.39 -15.36 21.11
N PHE A 857 -2.97 -14.33 20.47
CA PHE A 857 -3.04 -13.00 21.05
C PHE A 857 -3.76 -13.04 22.39
N THR A 858 -3.33 -12.16 23.30
CA THR A 858 -3.88 -12.13 24.66
C THR A 858 -5.04 -11.15 24.78
N TYR A 859 -5.13 -10.39 25.88
CA TYR A 859 -6.33 -9.69 26.34
C TYR A 859 -7.08 -8.84 25.30
N GLN A 860 -6.35 -8.22 24.37
CA GLN A 860 -6.92 -7.66 23.15
C GLN A 860 -6.81 -8.67 22.00
N ALA A 861 -7.72 -9.64 21.98
CA ALA A 861 -7.62 -10.80 21.09
C ALA A 861 -7.92 -10.52 19.61
N ASN A 862 -8.57 -9.39 19.30
CA ASN A 862 -8.96 -9.01 17.94
C ASN A 862 -8.68 -7.52 17.68
N PRO A 863 -7.41 -7.08 17.71
CA PRO A 863 -7.07 -5.73 17.30
C PRO A 863 -7.35 -5.58 15.80
N VAL A 864 -7.72 -4.36 15.38
CA VAL A 864 -7.79 -4.03 13.94
C VAL A 864 -6.37 -3.80 13.43
N ASN A 865 -5.60 -2.90 14.05
CA ASN A 865 -4.19 -2.69 13.72
C ASN A 865 -3.36 -2.83 14.99
N LEU A 866 -2.11 -3.28 14.87
CA LEU A 866 -1.09 -3.16 15.91
C LEU A 866 -0.25 -1.92 15.62
N GLU A 867 -0.64 -0.77 16.19
CA GLU A 867 -0.08 0.55 15.87
C GLU A 867 1.04 0.99 16.83
N ALA A 868 1.30 0.25 17.90
CA ALA A 868 2.28 0.62 18.90
C ALA A 868 3.14 -0.55 19.37
N PHE A 869 4.41 -0.26 19.66
CA PHE A 869 5.35 -1.15 20.32
C PHE A 869 5.75 -0.53 21.67
N GLY A 870 5.83 -1.34 22.72
CA GLY A 870 6.17 -0.84 24.05
C GLY A 870 6.83 -1.84 24.97
N ILE A 871 7.33 -1.30 26.09
CA ILE A 871 7.89 -2.03 27.22
C ILE A 871 7.33 -1.45 28.52
N ALA A 872 6.94 -2.30 29.46
CA ALA A 872 6.41 -1.89 30.76
C ALA A 872 6.91 -2.82 31.89
N GLY A 873 7.55 -2.27 32.92
CA GLY A 873 8.06 -2.99 34.07
C GLY A 873 7.42 -2.55 35.39
N ARG A 874 7.23 -3.47 36.34
CA ARG A 874 6.55 -3.22 37.62
C ARG A 874 7.46 -3.15 38.84
N GLU A 875 8.50 -3.98 38.86
CA GLU A 875 9.40 -4.13 39.99
C GLU A 875 10.73 -3.40 39.74
N ASP A 876 11.63 -3.38 40.73
CA ASP A 876 12.98 -2.80 40.59
C ASP A 876 13.86 -3.55 39.57
N GLY A 877 13.42 -4.71 39.06
CA GLY A 877 14.15 -5.49 38.05
C GLY A 877 14.26 -4.70 36.75
N ARG A 878 15.50 -4.40 36.38
CA ARG A 878 15.81 -3.61 35.18
C ARG A 878 15.95 -4.54 33.99
N VAL A 879 15.03 -4.38 33.05
CA VAL A 879 15.05 -5.06 31.76
C VAL A 879 15.29 -4.01 30.67
N ARG A 880 16.28 -4.27 29.83
CA ARG A 880 16.63 -3.42 28.68
C ARG A 880 16.12 -4.03 27.39
N ILE A 881 15.72 -3.17 26.47
CA ILE A 881 15.53 -3.50 25.06
C ILE A 881 16.39 -2.60 24.18
N ASP A 882 16.82 -3.17 23.06
CA ASP A 882 17.67 -2.49 22.09
C ASP A 882 17.47 -3.08 20.68
N ASN A 883 18.00 -2.40 19.67
CA ASN A 883 18.10 -2.87 18.28
C ASN A 883 16.76 -3.40 17.75
N ILE A 884 15.76 -2.52 17.67
CA ILE A 884 14.40 -2.87 17.23
C ILE A 884 14.32 -2.76 15.72
N TYR A 885 13.93 -3.84 15.05
CA TYR A 885 13.76 -3.92 13.60
C TYR A 885 12.40 -4.53 13.23
N VAL A 886 11.96 -4.28 12.00
CA VAL A 886 10.75 -4.87 11.43
C VAL A 886 10.96 -5.32 9.98
N ALA A 887 10.31 -6.41 9.59
CA ALA A 887 10.20 -6.85 8.21
C ALA A 887 8.77 -7.28 7.92
N GLU A 888 8.29 -7.07 6.69
CA GLU A 888 7.07 -7.70 6.21
C GLU A 888 7.24 -9.21 6.13
N GLY A 889 6.19 -9.96 6.48
CA GLY A 889 6.21 -11.42 6.50
C GLY A 889 7.13 -12.02 7.58
N GLU A 890 7.50 -13.28 7.38
CA GLU A 890 8.43 -14.02 8.24
C GLU A 890 9.90 -13.72 7.87
N ASN A 891 10.72 -13.35 8.85
CA ASN A 891 12.16 -13.16 8.67
C ASN A 891 12.94 -13.50 9.96
N THR A 892 13.71 -14.58 9.93
CA THR A 892 14.53 -15.04 11.07
C THR A 892 16.01 -14.67 10.94
N ALA A 893 16.39 -13.89 9.93
CA ALA A 893 17.76 -13.42 9.75
C ALA A 893 18.13 -12.44 10.88
N ASN A 894 19.39 -12.45 11.30
CA ASN A 894 19.88 -11.56 12.34
C ASN A 894 20.32 -10.21 11.74
N PRO A 895 19.66 -9.08 12.09
CA PRO A 895 20.00 -7.77 11.55
C PRO A 895 21.32 -7.22 12.08
N LEU A 896 21.84 -7.77 13.17
CA LEU A 896 23.10 -7.38 13.79
C LEU A 896 24.29 -8.20 13.29
N ALA A 897 24.02 -9.34 12.66
CA ALA A 897 25.04 -10.15 12.03
C ALA A 897 25.53 -9.52 10.71
N ALA A 898 26.69 -9.98 10.24
CA ALA A 898 27.16 -9.64 8.90
C ALA A 898 26.12 -10.09 7.85
N GLY A 899 25.65 -9.16 7.01
CA GLY A 899 24.54 -9.39 6.06
C GLY A 899 23.25 -8.63 6.42
N GLY A 900 23.15 -8.02 7.61
CA GLY A 900 22.16 -6.98 7.90
C GLY A 900 20.69 -7.43 7.89
N GLY A 901 20.41 -8.70 8.22
CA GLY A 901 19.03 -9.19 8.35
C GLY A 901 18.31 -9.38 7.00
N ILE A 902 19.08 -9.52 5.92
CA ILE A 902 18.56 -9.83 4.59
C ILE A 902 18.26 -11.33 4.52
N LEU A 903 17.02 -11.66 4.16
CA LEU A 903 16.63 -13.01 3.75
C LEU A 903 16.56 -13.03 2.23
N TYR A 904 17.46 -13.79 1.61
CA TYR A 904 17.45 -14.00 0.17
C TYR A 904 16.42 -15.08 -0.20
N ALA A 905 15.88 -15.00 -1.41
CA ALA A 905 15.04 -16.02 -2.05
C ALA A 905 15.86 -16.66 -3.19
N PRO A 906 16.60 -17.74 -2.91
CA PRO A 906 17.40 -18.39 -3.93
C PRO A 906 16.52 -18.99 -5.03
N GLU A 907 17.04 -18.99 -6.26
CA GLU A 907 16.29 -19.44 -7.41
C GLU A 907 16.78 -20.82 -7.90
N VAL A 908 15.83 -21.64 -8.35
CA VAL A 908 16.11 -22.98 -8.85
C VAL A 908 15.71 -23.08 -10.31
N LEU A 909 16.66 -23.42 -11.18
CA LEU A 909 16.33 -23.84 -12.55
C LEU A 909 16.25 -25.37 -12.59
N THR A 910 15.16 -25.92 -13.14
CA THR A 910 14.99 -27.36 -13.26
C THR A 910 15.13 -27.82 -14.71
N VAL A 911 15.84 -28.92 -14.94
CA VAL A 911 15.92 -29.61 -16.22
C VAL A 911 15.59 -31.07 -15.98
N ALA A 912 14.45 -31.55 -16.49
CA ALA A 912 14.03 -32.93 -16.26
C ALA A 912 14.90 -33.95 -17.03
N GLY A 913 15.49 -33.54 -18.16
CA GLY A 913 16.42 -34.34 -18.95
C GLY A 913 17.88 -34.15 -18.58
N ASP A 914 18.75 -34.36 -19.56
CA ASP A 914 20.20 -34.21 -19.41
C ASP A 914 20.62 -32.74 -19.58
N VAL A 915 21.66 -32.32 -18.84
CA VAL A 915 22.35 -31.05 -19.05
C VAL A 915 23.76 -31.32 -19.52
N THR A 916 24.09 -30.82 -20.72
CA THR A 916 25.45 -30.89 -21.27
C THR A 916 26.08 -29.50 -21.29
N LEU A 917 27.16 -29.31 -20.54
CA LEU A 917 28.04 -28.16 -20.68
C LEU A 917 29.23 -28.58 -21.55
N GLN A 918 29.46 -27.90 -22.68
CA GLN A 918 30.61 -28.17 -23.54
C GLN A 918 31.81 -27.29 -23.15
N ALA A 919 33.02 -27.72 -23.52
CA ALA A 919 34.23 -26.94 -23.31
C ALA A 919 34.09 -25.51 -23.89
N GLY A 920 34.38 -24.51 -23.07
CA GLY A 920 34.22 -23.09 -23.40
C GLY A 920 32.81 -22.50 -23.23
N SER A 921 31.82 -23.29 -22.78
CA SER A 921 30.56 -22.73 -22.24
C SER A 921 30.78 -22.16 -20.83
N THR A 922 29.82 -21.37 -20.33
CA THR A 922 29.83 -20.85 -18.95
C THR A 922 28.51 -21.17 -18.26
N VAL A 923 28.55 -21.68 -17.03
CA VAL A 923 27.40 -21.75 -16.13
C VAL A 923 27.63 -20.79 -14.95
N SER A 924 26.59 -20.08 -14.52
CA SER A 924 26.70 -19.01 -13.53
C SER A 924 25.60 -19.01 -12.48
N PHE A 925 26.00 -18.71 -11.23
CA PHE A 925 25.20 -18.73 -10.01
C PHE A 925 25.52 -17.52 -9.13
N ASP A 926 24.57 -17.13 -8.28
CA ASP A 926 24.85 -16.27 -7.13
C ASP A 926 24.81 -17.03 -5.81
N ILE A 927 25.57 -16.53 -4.84
CA ILE A 927 25.64 -17.01 -3.47
C ILE A 927 25.57 -15.82 -2.50
N ALA A 928 25.16 -16.06 -1.25
CA ALA A 928 25.21 -15.06 -0.18
C ALA A 928 25.86 -15.59 1.11
N ALA A 929 25.08 -16.26 1.95
CA ALA A 929 25.55 -16.92 3.17
C ALA A 929 25.56 -18.44 2.98
N ALA A 930 26.22 -19.19 3.86
CA ALA A 930 26.25 -20.65 3.79
C ALA A 930 24.83 -21.25 3.54
N GLY A 931 24.70 -22.09 2.51
CA GLY A 931 23.44 -22.69 2.08
C GLY A 931 22.46 -21.77 1.33
N VAL A 932 22.83 -20.52 1.04
CA VAL A 932 22.02 -19.55 0.31
C VAL A 932 22.63 -19.33 -1.07
N ASN A 933 22.08 -20.01 -2.08
CA ASN A 933 22.60 -19.98 -3.44
C ASN A 933 21.54 -20.34 -4.47
N ASP A 934 21.70 -19.82 -5.69
CA ASP A 934 20.98 -20.35 -6.85
C ASP A 934 21.36 -21.82 -7.08
N ARG A 935 20.43 -22.62 -7.62
CA ARG A 935 20.67 -24.05 -7.84
C ARG A 935 20.14 -24.56 -9.19
N LEU A 936 20.88 -25.49 -9.79
CA LEU A 936 20.48 -26.21 -10.99
C LEU A 936 20.09 -27.65 -10.66
N ASP A 937 18.81 -27.98 -10.83
CA ASP A 937 18.26 -29.31 -10.57
C ASP A 937 18.13 -30.10 -11.88
N ILE A 938 18.80 -31.25 -11.98
CA ILE A 938 18.97 -32.03 -13.20
C ILE A 938 18.40 -33.44 -12.97
N GLY A 939 17.32 -33.78 -13.67
CA GLY A 939 16.69 -35.10 -13.59
C GLY A 939 17.48 -36.21 -14.29
N GLY A 940 18.35 -35.85 -15.25
CA GLY A 940 19.18 -36.76 -16.04
C GLY A 940 20.68 -36.72 -15.72
N GLU A 941 21.51 -36.95 -16.74
CA GLU A 941 22.96 -36.83 -16.64
C GLU A 941 23.41 -35.37 -16.70
N PHE A 942 24.29 -34.98 -15.76
CA PHE A 942 25.03 -33.73 -15.80
C PHE A 942 26.43 -33.99 -16.37
N LEU A 943 26.70 -33.47 -17.58
CA LEU A 943 28.05 -33.46 -18.15
C LEU A 943 28.71 -32.11 -17.92
N ALA A 944 29.64 -32.06 -16.96
CA ALA A 944 30.39 -30.85 -16.61
C ALA A 944 31.59 -30.63 -17.55
N ALA A 945 31.69 -29.43 -18.11
CA ALA A 945 32.86 -28.87 -18.77
C ALA A 945 32.75 -27.34 -18.76
N GLY A 946 33.68 -26.63 -19.41
CA GLY A 946 33.62 -25.17 -19.52
C GLY A 946 33.93 -24.46 -18.21
N THR A 947 33.32 -23.29 -18.00
CA THR A 947 33.61 -22.42 -16.85
C THR A 947 32.47 -22.42 -15.85
N LEU A 948 32.77 -22.67 -14.57
CA LEU A 948 31.88 -22.35 -13.46
C LEU A 948 32.14 -20.92 -12.98
N ALA A 949 31.13 -20.07 -13.03
CA ALA A 949 31.19 -18.71 -12.51
C ALA A 949 30.26 -18.56 -11.29
N VAL A 950 30.78 -18.04 -10.19
CA VAL A 950 30.01 -17.81 -8.96
C VAL A 950 30.22 -16.38 -8.51
N THR A 951 29.13 -15.70 -8.19
CA THR A 951 29.16 -14.31 -7.70
C THR A 951 28.64 -14.26 -6.27
N LEU A 952 29.39 -13.61 -5.38
CA LEU A 952 28.90 -13.28 -4.05
C LEU A 952 28.05 -12.02 -4.14
N ASP A 953 26.82 -12.06 -3.63
CA ASP A 953 25.92 -10.93 -3.62
C ASP A 953 26.54 -9.73 -2.88
N GLY A 954 26.28 -8.51 -3.37
CA GLY A 954 26.96 -7.31 -2.89
C GLY A 954 26.67 -6.95 -1.43
N ALA A 955 25.53 -7.41 -0.89
CA ALA A 955 25.16 -7.20 0.51
C ALA A 955 25.48 -8.40 1.42
N ALA A 956 26.00 -9.50 0.85
CA ALA A 956 26.28 -10.72 1.59
C ALA A 956 27.51 -10.59 2.52
N PRO A 957 27.55 -11.36 3.62
CA PRO A 957 28.73 -11.43 4.48
C PRO A 957 29.96 -11.97 3.74
N ALA A 958 31.15 -11.67 4.27
CA ALA A 958 32.37 -12.30 3.79
C ALA A 958 32.37 -13.79 4.09
N LEU A 959 32.78 -14.59 3.11
CA LEU A 959 32.80 -16.05 3.22
C LEU A 959 33.87 -16.55 4.20
N GLY A 960 33.50 -17.53 5.01
CA GLY A 960 34.31 -18.11 6.07
C GLY A 960 34.61 -19.59 5.87
N LEU A 961 35.50 -20.11 6.73
CA LEU A 961 35.84 -21.53 6.76
C LEU A 961 34.61 -22.38 7.07
N GLY A 962 34.30 -23.35 6.20
CA GLY A 962 33.19 -24.28 6.37
C GLY A 962 31.90 -23.86 5.67
N ASP A 963 31.85 -22.67 5.06
CA ASP A 963 30.72 -22.28 4.21
C ASP A 963 30.61 -23.25 3.02
N ALA A 964 29.39 -23.68 2.71
CA ALA A 964 29.09 -24.62 1.66
C ALA A 964 27.83 -24.20 0.89
N PHE A 965 27.81 -24.49 -0.41
CA PHE A 965 26.77 -24.10 -1.35
C PHE A 965 26.42 -25.28 -2.27
N ASP A 966 25.16 -25.70 -2.25
CA ASP A 966 24.65 -26.79 -3.09
C ASP A 966 24.22 -26.23 -4.45
N LEU A 967 25.13 -26.21 -5.42
CA LEU A 967 24.89 -25.57 -6.72
C LEU A 967 24.18 -26.49 -7.72
N PHE A 968 24.29 -27.81 -7.55
CA PHE A 968 23.83 -28.79 -8.52
C PHE A 968 23.20 -30.02 -7.86
N ASP A 969 21.94 -30.30 -8.19
CA ASP A 969 21.34 -31.61 -7.94
C ASP A 969 21.29 -32.39 -9.26
N PHE A 970 21.73 -33.66 -9.28
CA PHE A 970 21.71 -34.49 -10.49
C PHE A 970 21.45 -35.97 -10.20
N ALA A 971 20.89 -36.69 -11.18
CA ALA A 971 20.74 -38.15 -11.08
C ALA A 971 22.09 -38.88 -11.27
N THR A 972 22.89 -38.43 -12.23
CA THR A 972 24.27 -38.89 -12.46
C THR A 972 25.11 -37.73 -12.99
N ALA A 973 26.41 -37.71 -12.69
CA ALA A 973 27.33 -36.71 -13.25
C ALA A 973 28.58 -37.35 -13.88
N ALA A 974 29.11 -36.66 -14.88
CA ALA A 974 30.36 -36.98 -15.56
C ALA A 974 31.12 -35.70 -15.93
N GLY A 975 32.42 -35.83 -16.24
CA GLY A 975 33.26 -34.71 -16.63
C GLY A 975 33.81 -33.89 -15.46
N SER A 976 34.32 -32.70 -15.76
CA SER A 976 34.90 -31.75 -14.81
C SER A 976 34.97 -30.36 -15.46
N PHE A 977 34.81 -29.28 -14.69
CA PHE A 977 34.99 -27.93 -15.20
C PHE A 977 36.43 -27.66 -15.68
N ASP A 978 36.56 -26.91 -16.77
CA ASP A 978 37.84 -26.50 -17.37
C ASP A 978 38.43 -25.25 -16.70
N ALA A 979 37.57 -24.39 -16.13
CA ALA A 979 37.95 -23.13 -15.49
C ALA A 979 36.94 -22.69 -14.43
N PHE A 980 37.39 -21.80 -13.54
CA PHE A 980 36.61 -21.30 -12.40
C PHE A 980 36.76 -19.78 -12.29
N ASN A 981 35.64 -19.09 -12.12
CA ASN A 981 35.56 -17.67 -11.79
C ASN A 981 34.79 -17.54 -10.47
N LEU A 982 35.51 -17.56 -9.36
CA LEU A 982 34.92 -17.64 -8.01
C LEU A 982 35.21 -16.37 -7.20
N PRO A 983 34.39 -16.04 -6.20
CA PRO A 983 34.62 -14.88 -5.33
C PRO A 983 35.95 -14.97 -4.57
N SER A 984 36.51 -13.81 -4.26
CA SER A 984 37.74 -13.72 -3.46
C SER A 984 37.49 -14.15 -2.02
N LEU A 985 38.41 -14.95 -1.47
CA LEU A 985 38.39 -15.41 -0.08
C LEU A 985 39.44 -14.68 0.77
N ALA A 986 39.24 -14.68 2.08
CA ALA A 986 40.24 -14.18 3.02
C ALA A 986 41.53 -15.04 2.99
N ALA A 987 42.65 -14.46 3.44
CA ALA A 987 43.94 -15.15 3.46
C ALA A 987 43.89 -16.44 4.30
N GLY A 988 44.42 -17.54 3.75
CA GLY A 988 44.40 -18.86 4.39
C GLY A 988 43.14 -19.69 4.11
N LEU A 989 42.28 -19.24 3.19
CA LEU A 989 41.10 -19.97 2.71
C LEU A 989 41.19 -20.20 1.19
N VAL A 990 40.69 -21.35 0.76
CA VAL A 990 40.60 -21.78 -0.65
C VAL A 990 39.25 -22.43 -0.92
N TRP A 991 38.84 -22.47 -2.19
CA TRP A 991 37.63 -23.18 -2.61
C TRP A 991 37.93 -24.66 -2.81
N ASN A 992 37.14 -25.56 -2.21
CA ASN A 992 37.11 -26.98 -2.54
C ASN A 992 36.12 -27.23 -3.68
N VAL A 993 36.60 -27.79 -4.78
CA VAL A 993 35.82 -28.05 -6.00
C VAL A 993 35.63 -29.55 -6.27
N SER A 994 36.10 -30.42 -5.37
CA SER A 994 36.10 -31.88 -5.55
C SER A 994 34.69 -32.47 -5.62
N ASP A 995 33.74 -31.81 -4.96
CA ASP A 995 32.41 -32.35 -4.70
C ASP A 995 31.36 -31.89 -5.75
N LEU A 996 31.72 -30.97 -6.65
CA LEU A 996 30.82 -30.41 -7.68
C LEU A 996 30.17 -31.46 -8.60
N THR A 997 30.85 -32.57 -8.88
CA THR A 997 30.32 -33.69 -9.70
C THR A 997 30.07 -34.96 -8.88
N VAL A 998 30.10 -34.85 -7.55
CA VAL A 998 29.85 -35.96 -6.62
C VAL A 998 28.58 -35.71 -5.82
N THR A 999 28.51 -34.54 -5.17
CA THR A 999 27.35 -34.09 -4.38
C THR A 999 26.76 -32.78 -4.88
N GLY A 1000 27.43 -32.07 -5.80
CA GLY A 1000 26.99 -30.75 -6.29
C GLY A 1000 27.50 -29.57 -5.48
N GLU A 1001 28.27 -29.83 -4.43
CA GLU A 1001 28.65 -28.83 -3.44
C GLU A 1001 29.94 -28.07 -3.82
N LEU A 1002 29.92 -26.75 -3.62
CA LEU A 1002 31.09 -25.88 -3.58
C LEU A 1002 31.31 -25.42 -2.13
N SER A 1003 32.51 -25.61 -1.58
CA SER A 1003 32.78 -25.27 -0.18
C SER A 1003 34.07 -24.49 0.05
N VAL A 1004 34.11 -23.72 1.14
CA VAL A 1004 35.26 -22.95 1.58
C VAL A 1004 36.03 -23.75 2.63
N VAL A 1005 37.30 -24.06 2.34
CA VAL A 1005 38.16 -24.86 3.21
C VAL A 1005 39.44 -24.10 3.58
N ALA A 1006 40.12 -24.56 4.62
CA ALA A 1006 41.39 -23.99 5.03
C ALA A 1006 42.47 -24.35 4.02
N ASP A 1007 43.32 -23.39 3.69
CA ASP A 1007 44.42 -23.57 2.75
C ASP A 1007 45.52 -24.45 3.34
N VAL A 1008 45.61 -25.68 2.85
CA VAL A 1008 46.64 -26.67 3.20
C VAL A 1008 47.34 -27.24 1.97
N ASP A 1009 47.13 -26.64 0.79
CA ASP A 1009 47.90 -26.87 -0.44
C ASP A 1009 49.13 -25.95 -0.41
N LEU A 1010 50.19 -26.44 0.22
CA LEU A 1010 51.37 -25.65 0.55
C LEU A 1010 52.36 -25.53 -0.60
N ASP A 1011 52.23 -26.36 -1.64
CA ASP A 1011 53.02 -26.25 -2.87
C ASP A 1011 52.26 -25.61 -4.06
N ASP A 1012 51.03 -25.14 -3.83
CA ASP A 1012 50.17 -24.40 -4.74
C ASP A 1012 49.89 -25.18 -6.04
N ASN A 1013 49.75 -26.51 -5.97
CA ASN A 1013 49.56 -27.37 -7.13
C ASN A 1013 48.08 -27.67 -7.46
N GLY A 1014 47.16 -27.25 -6.60
CA GLY A 1014 45.71 -27.44 -6.69
C GLY A 1014 45.21 -28.76 -6.09
N LEU A 1015 46.07 -29.55 -5.46
CA LEU A 1015 45.75 -30.85 -4.84
C LEU A 1015 46.33 -30.92 -3.43
N VAL A 1016 45.49 -31.29 -2.46
CA VAL A 1016 45.97 -31.57 -1.11
C VAL A 1016 46.48 -33.02 -1.04
N ASP A 1017 47.80 -33.20 -1.11
CA ASP A 1017 48.43 -34.51 -1.20
C ASP A 1017 49.69 -34.67 -0.32
N GLY A 1018 50.47 -35.73 -0.57
CA GLY A 1018 51.67 -36.06 0.21
C GLY A 1018 52.82 -35.04 0.06
N GLY A 1019 52.81 -34.22 -1.00
CA GLY A 1019 53.72 -33.10 -1.20
C GLY A 1019 53.53 -32.02 -0.13
N ASP A 1020 52.28 -31.67 0.14
CA ASP A 1020 51.91 -30.67 1.17
C ASP A 1020 52.30 -31.13 2.56
N PHE A 1021 52.09 -32.40 2.87
CA PHE A 1021 52.46 -32.97 4.16
C PHE A 1021 53.94 -32.73 4.51
N LEU A 1022 54.83 -32.83 3.52
CA LEU A 1022 56.26 -32.61 3.72
C LEU A 1022 56.60 -31.13 3.99
N LEU A 1023 55.82 -30.20 3.47
CA LEU A 1023 55.94 -28.77 3.75
C LEU A 1023 55.32 -28.43 5.11
N LEU A 1024 54.14 -28.98 5.39
CA LEU A 1024 53.39 -28.83 6.64
C LEU A 1024 54.22 -29.22 7.86
N GLN A 1025 54.94 -30.34 7.79
CA GLN A 1025 55.85 -30.78 8.86
C GLN A 1025 56.96 -29.78 9.19
N ARG A 1026 57.29 -28.87 8.26
CA ARG A 1026 58.35 -27.87 8.43
C ARG A 1026 57.82 -26.48 8.74
N SER A 1027 56.61 -26.14 8.29
CA SER A 1027 56.02 -24.80 8.40
C SER A 1027 55.00 -24.68 9.53
N ASP A 1028 54.04 -25.62 9.61
CA ASP A 1028 52.94 -25.58 10.57
C ASP A 1028 52.45 -26.99 10.97
N PRO A 1029 53.15 -27.67 11.90
CA PRO A 1029 52.75 -28.99 12.36
C PRO A 1029 51.38 -29.04 13.06
N ALA A 1030 50.80 -27.90 13.44
CA ALA A 1030 49.50 -27.84 14.11
C ALA A 1030 48.33 -28.10 13.14
N ALA A 1031 48.51 -27.84 11.84
CA ALA A 1031 47.50 -28.07 10.80
C ALA A 1031 47.44 -29.52 10.27
N LEU A 1032 48.12 -30.48 10.92
CA LEU A 1032 48.11 -31.90 10.52
C LEU A 1032 46.69 -32.49 10.45
N ALA A 1033 45.85 -32.22 11.44
CA ALA A 1033 44.47 -32.74 11.45
C ALA A 1033 43.65 -32.18 10.29
N THR A 1034 43.85 -30.89 9.97
CA THR A 1034 43.20 -30.21 8.84
C THR A 1034 43.62 -30.81 7.50
N TRP A 1035 44.92 -31.00 7.29
CA TRP A 1035 45.44 -31.67 6.09
C TRP A 1035 44.92 -33.11 5.96
N GLN A 1036 44.86 -33.86 7.06
CA GLN A 1036 44.33 -35.24 7.05
C GLN A 1036 42.87 -35.30 6.60
N ASN A 1037 42.06 -34.32 7.01
CA ASN A 1037 40.65 -34.24 6.62
C ASN A 1037 40.43 -33.80 5.17
N GLN A 1038 41.40 -33.08 4.59
CA GLN A 1038 41.32 -32.57 3.21
C GLN A 1038 42.13 -33.40 2.21
N PHE A 1039 42.80 -34.47 2.65
CA PHE A 1039 43.66 -35.26 1.77
C PHE A 1039 42.89 -35.83 0.56
N GLY A 1040 43.35 -35.50 -0.64
CA GLY A 1040 42.72 -35.87 -1.91
C GLY A 1040 41.81 -34.79 -2.51
N ASN A 1041 41.57 -33.69 -1.79
CA ASN A 1041 40.75 -32.59 -2.31
C ASN A 1041 41.49 -31.79 -3.40
N HIS A 1042 40.73 -31.41 -4.41
CA HIS A 1042 41.09 -30.40 -5.39
C HIS A 1042 40.67 -29.02 -4.88
N VAL A 1043 41.63 -28.09 -4.80
CA VAL A 1043 41.41 -26.75 -4.25
C VAL A 1043 41.86 -25.66 -5.21
N ILE A 1044 41.22 -24.49 -5.13
CA ILE A 1044 41.50 -23.35 -6.00
C ILE A 1044 41.64 -22.08 -5.17
N ALA A 1045 42.78 -21.41 -5.31
CA ALA A 1045 43.00 -20.07 -4.76
C ALA A 1045 42.30 -19.00 -5.61
N SER A 1046 41.76 -17.99 -4.95
CA SER A 1046 41.01 -16.90 -5.61
C SER A 1046 41.88 -15.82 -6.27
N ALA A 1047 43.22 -15.92 -6.18
CA ALA A 1047 44.18 -15.02 -6.80
C ALA A 1047 45.40 -15.81 -7.33
N PRO A 1048 46.19 -15.27 -8.29
CA PRO A 1048 47.35 -15.99 -8.80
C PRO A 1048 48.35 -16.22 -7.67
N PRO A 1049 48.82 -17.46 -7.45
CA PRO A 1049 49.75 -17.75 -6.37
C PRO A 1049 51.08 -16.99 -6.59
N PRO A 1050 51.78 -16.58 -5.52
CA PRO A 1050 53.19 -16.23 -5.65
C PRO A 1050 53.96 -17.41 -6.26
N PRO A 1051 55.09 -17.17 -6.96
CA PRO A 1051 55.84 -18.25 -7.61
C PRO A 1051 56.18 -19.36 -6.60
N PRO A 1052 56.17 -20.64 -7.03
CA PRO A 1052 56.26 -21.79 -6.14
C PRO A 1052 57.44 -21.65 -5.21
N ARG A 1053 57.19 -21.86 -3.90
CA ARG A 1053 58.24 -21.85 -2.88
C ARG A 1053 59.14 -23.05 -3.08
N THR A 1054 60.06 -22.94 -4.02
CA THR A 1054 61.23 -23.83 -4.12
C THR A 1054 62.14 -23.54 -2.93
N ALA A 1055 61.77 -24.07 -1.76
CA ALA A 1055 62.71 -24.25 -0.68
C ALA A 1055 63.75 -25.23 -1.21
N ALA A 1056 64.87 -24.70 -1.69
CA ALA A 1056 66.06 -25.47 -1.98
C ALA A 1056 66.29 -26.38 -0.78
N VAL A 1057 66.09 -27.68 -0.97
CA VAL A 1057 66.55 -28.68 -0.01
C VAL A 1057 68.01 -28.35 0.24
N PRO A 1058 68.45 -28.05 1.48
CA PRO A 1058 69.86 -27.98 1.76
C PRO A 1058 70.39 -29.39 1.56
N GLU A 1059 70.89 -29.70 0.36
CA GLU A 1059 71.72 -30.88 0.19
C GLU A 1059 72.88 -30.72 1.19
N PRO A 1060 73.16 -31.72 2.03
CA PRO A 1060 74.37 -31.67 2.84
C PRO A 1060 75.53 -31.52 1.87
N ALA A 1061 76.31 -30.44 2.03
CA ALA A 1061 77.47 -30.16 1.19
C ALA A 1061 78.22 -31.46 0.93
N THR A 1062 78.54 -31.74 -0.33
CA THR A 1062 79.13 -32.99 -0.83
C THR A 1062 80.39 -33.42 -0.07
N ALA A 1063 80.98 -32.51 0.73
CA ALA A 1063 82.04 -32.76 1.71
C ALA A 1063 81.65 -33.74 2.85
N THR A 1064 80.40 -33.73 3.35
CA THR A 1064 79.97 -34.63 4.45
C THR A 1064 79.73 -36.08 3.98
N LEU A 1065 79.25 -36.27 2.75
CA LEU A 1065 79.08 -37.62 2.16
C LEU A 1065 80.43 -38.20 1.68
N ALA A 1066 81.36 -37.36 1.21
CA ALA A 1066 82.73 -37.77 0.94
C ALA A 1066 83.51 -38.12 2.22
N GLY A 1067 83.26 -37.39 3.32
CA GLY A 1067 83.83 -37.66 4.64
C GLY A 1067 83.36 -39.00 5.24
N LEU A 1068 82.07 -39.32 5.11
CA LEU A 1068 81.53 -40.60 5.60
C LEU A 1068 82.05 -41.80 4.78
N CYS A 1069 82.17 -41.65 3.45
CA CYS A 1069 82.78 -42.68 2.59
C CYS A 1069 84.28 -42.87 2.86
N ALA A 1070 85.02 -41.82 3.23
CA ALA A 1070 86.42 -41.91 3.63
C ALA A 1070 86.60 -42.59 5.00
N PHE A 1071 85.66 -42.38 5.94
CA PHE A 1071 85.70 -43.00 7.27
C PHE A 1071 85.37 -44.50 7.22
N VAL A 1072 84.40 -44.88 6.37
CA VAL A 1072 84.01 -46.30 6.16
C VAL A 1072 85.08 -47.07 5.37
N SER A 1073 85.74 -46.44 4.39
CA SER A 1073 86.88 -47.04 3.68
C SER A 1073 88.16 -47.10 4.53
N GLY A 1074 88.36 -46.15 5.46
CA GLY A 1074 89.44 -46.17 6.45
C GLY A 1074 89.31 -47.28 7.51
N LEU A 1075 88.09 -47.57 7.98
CA LEU A 1075 87.84 -48.69 8.90
C LEU A 1075 87.98 -50.06 8.21
N ALA A 1076 87.61 -50.18 6.93
CA ALA A 1076 87.82 -51.40 6.15
C ALA A 1076 89.31 -51.66 5.88
N ALA A 1077 90.11 -50.62 5.62
CA ALA A 1077 91.56 -50.73 5.41
C ALA A 1077 92.33 -51.08 6.70
N ARG A 1078 91.84 -50.71 7.89
CA ARG A 1078 92.47 -51.06 9.17
C ARG A 1078 92.22 -52.52 9.59
N ARG A 1079 91.09 -53.12 9.19
CA ARG A 1079 90.82 -54.56 9.41
C ARG A 1079 91.57 -55.49 8.45
N LEU A 1080 92.04 -55.00 7.30
CA LEU A 1080 92.82 -55.80 6.34
C LEU A 1080 94.35 -55.74 6.55
N ARG A 1081 94.88 -54.80 7.35
CA ARG A 1081 96.31 -54.75 7.71
C ARG A 1081 96.72 -55.52 8.98
N GLN A 1082 95.77 -56.01 9.79
CA GLN A 1082 96.04 -56.86 10.97
C GLN A 1082 95.93 -58.37 10.71
N ARG A 1083 95.72 -58.82 9.46
CA ARG A 1083 95.83 -60.25 9.08
C ARG A 1083 97.06 -60.58 8.22
N ARG A 1084 98.07 -59.72 8.24
CA ARG A 1084 99.43 -60.02 7.75
C ARG A 1084 100.48 -59.52 8.74
N CYS A 1085 100.43 -60.06 9.95
CA CYS A 1085 101.54 -60.41 10.86
C CYS A 1085 100.91 -60.76 12.22
N SER A 1086 101.26 -61.95 12.74
CA SER A 1086 100.76 -62.63 13.97
C SER A 1086 99.30 -63.08 13.98
#